data_AF-A0A2V9PYH7-F1
#
_entry.id   AF-A0A2V9PYH7-F1
#
_cell.length_a   1.000
_cell.length_b   1.000
_cell.length_c   1.000
_cell.angle_alpha   90.00
_cell.angle_beta   90.00
_cell.angle_gamma   90.00
#
_symmetry.space_group_name_H-M   'P 1'
#
loop_
_entity.id
_entity.type
_entity.pdbx_description
1 polymer ?
#
loop_
_entity_poly.entity_id
_entity_poly.type
_entity_poly.pdbx_seq_one_letter_code
_entity_poly.pdbx_strand_id
1 'polypeptide(L)'
;MANVDAGTLDAELHGRHWLTRRKACGGGHSVKQVLQSARTGELEVAEVPAPRVLAGCVLVRIAASLVSAGTERASAEFASKNLLQKARSRPDLVRDVFKKIQRDGLLSAVSAVRSRLDQPTALGYSSAGVVVEIGEGISDLKPGDRVACAGAGFAVHAEIACIPRMLLAKIPSANVGFESAAFTTLGAVAIHGVRTSEAKLGESVALIGLGLLGQLTLQILNAAGCRVIGLDLLQERAQLAAKMGALAVTTSESEFRDLCLRYSGGHGVDCVLIIAETPSSGPVNLASEVVRDRGIVVAVGTVGLELHRKLYYEKELNFRVSRSYGPGRYDSAFEQKGRDYPIGHVRWTETRNMEAFVQLLADGKIDVEPLITHRFPIENALAGYDLISGQQAEPFLGVLIQYNIEKKQEPRRLGLVASPKTALSQVRVGLLGAGNFARGVLIPAIRRDRETQLAGMCATSGPRARSLATKYGFGFCTTDEDEIYADCSINTVVIATRHHLHARQIVRAIEAGKHVFCEKPLCLTEQGLQEIELAYGHANCHLMVGFNRRFAPMAQRMKKFLREAGGPFTMHYRINAGRLPPDHWINDPEQGGGRILGEVCHFVDFLAFISGSAPVAVQTRGLPISNEEQDVVASIEFADGSLGTISYVCSGDRGYSKERAEVFGSDCVAVLDDFRRLDLVRHGKKRSARSWLRQDKGHVAEWKVFSECIRNSGPALIPFEEIVASTLATIRIVDSLRSGRVERVTADRSNQMYAPLVS
;
A
#
# COMPACT_ATOMS: atom_id res chain seq x y z
N MET A 1 -28.97 -14.42 -71.67
CA MET A 1 -27.63 -14.95 -71.98
C MET A 1 -26.65 -14.26 -71.06
N ALA A 2 -25.89 -15.06 -70.32
CA ALA A 2 -25.03 -14.62 -69.24
C ALA A 2 -23.95 -13.65 -69.73
N ASN A 3 -23.75 -12.57 -68.98
CA ASN A 3 -22.45 -11.93 -68.84
C ASN A 3 -22.36 -11.25 -67.48
N VAL A 4 -21.21 -11.49 -66.86
CA VAL A 4 -20.85 -11.25 -65.48
C VAL A 4 -20.51 -9.77 -65.31
N ASP A 5 -21.10 -9.09 -64.32
CA ASP A 5 -20.44 -7.92 -63.72
C ASP A 5 -20.93 -7.57 -62.31
N ALA A 6 -19.93 -7.17 -61.51
CA ALA A 6 -19.94 -6.36 -60.29
C ALA A 6 -21.00 -6.62 -59.19
N GLY A 7 -20.58 -7.34 -58.12
CA GLY A 7 -21.28 -7.42 -56.84
C GLY A 7 -20.34 -7.12 -55.67
N THR A 8 -20.54 -5.95 -55.07
CA THR A 8 -20.25 -5.53 -53.68
C THR A 8 -19.82 -6.63 -52.69
N LEU A 9 -18.66 -6.41 -52.04
CA LEU A 9 -18.27 -7.09 -50.80
C LEU A 9 -18.27 -6.06 -49.66
N ASP A 10 -19.35 -6.11 -48.88
CA ASP A 10 -19.48 -5.53 -47.55
C ASP A 10 -18.39 -6.11 -46.63
N ALA A 11 -17.58 -5.24 -46.04
CA ALA A 11 -16.71 -5.59 -44.93
C ALA A 11 -17.48 -5.31 -43.62
N GLU A 12 -17.85 -6.39 -42.93
CA GLU A 12 -18.56 -6.36 -41.65
C GLU A 12 -17.77 -5.60 -40.56
N LEU A 13 -18.38 -4.52 -40.11
CA LEU A 13 -18.02 -3.73 -38.94
C LEU A 13 -18.22 -4.54 -37.64
N HIS A 14 -17.14 -5.06 -37.06
CA HIS A 14 -17.12 -5.45 -35.64
C HIS A 14 -16.80 -4.24 -34.76
N GLY A 15 -17.83 -3.52 -34.35
CA GLY A 15 -17.67 -2.39 -33.43
C GLY A 15 -19.01 -1.76 -33.07
N ARG A 16 -19.77 -2.39 -32.16
CA ARG A 16 -20.85 -1.76 -31.37
C ARG A 16 -21.48 -2.78 -30.42
N HIS A 17 -20.95 -2.90 -29.20
CA HIS A 17 -21.61 -3.54 -28.05
C HIS A 17 -21.29 -2.77 -26.75
N TRP A 18 -21.46 -1.43 -26.74
CA TRP A 18 -21.24 -0.61 -25.54
C TRP A 18 -22.33 0.45 -25.27
N LEU A 19 -23.49 0.35 -25.91
CA LEU A 19 -24.59 1.29 -25.71
C LEU A 19 -25.91 0.56 -25.47
N THR A 20 -26.10 0.07 -24.23
CA THR A 20 -27.42 -0.01 -23.55
C THR A 20 -27.27 -0.66 -22.18
N ARG A 21 -26.86 0.12 -21.16
CA ARG A 21 -27.27 -0.12 -19.77
C ARG A 21 -27.49 1.22 -19.06
N ARG A 22 -28.62 1.87 -19.34
CA ARG A 22 -29.22 2.80 -18.38
C ARG A 22 -29.78 1.97 -17.23
N LYS A 23 -28.93 1.57 -16.28
CA LYS A 23 -29.40 1.06 -14.99
C LYS A 23 -29.73 2.26 -14.11
N ALA A 24 -30.95 2.29 -13.61
CA ALA A 24 -31.38 3.23 -12.60
C ALA A 24 -30.43 3.17 -11.38
N CYS A 25 -30.05 4.34 -10.86
CA CYS A 25 -29.28 4.50 -9.62
C CYS A 25 -30.09 4.04 -8.41
N GLY A 26 -30.18 2.72 -8.19
CA GLY A 26 -30.64 2.12 -6.94
C GLY A 26 -29.44 1.84 -6.04
N GLY A 27 -29.54 2.21 -4.76
CA GLY A 27 -28.48 2.04 -3.76
C GLY A 27 -27.97 0.59 -3.70
N GLY A 28 -26.69 0.39 -4.06
CA GLY A 28 -26.05 -0.91 -4.05
C GLY A 28 -25.63 -1.32 -2.64
N HIS A 29 -25.98 -2.55 -2.25
CA HIS A 29 -25.64 -3.21 -0.98
C HIS A 29 -24.14 -3.33 -0.67
N SER A 30 -23.60 -2.51 0.20
CA SER A 30 -22.19 -2.51 0.66
C SER A 30 -21.65 -3.85 1.23
N VAL A 31 -20.32 -3.89 1.41
CA VAL A 31 -19.60 -4.96 2.12
C VAL A 31 -19.38 -4.57 3.57
N LYS A 32 -19.64 -5.48 4.50
CA LYS A 32 -19.33 -5.29 5.92
C LYS A 32 -17.88 -5.66 6.24
N GLN A 33 -17.23 -4.82 7.04
CA GLN A 33 -15.87 -5.02 7.50
C GLN A 33 -15.66 -4.46 8.91
N VAL A 34 -14.91 -5.18 9.75
CA VAL A 34 -14.52 -4.69 11.08
C VAL A 34 -13.33 -3.74 10.96
N LEU A 35 -13.50 -2.52 11.45
CA LEU A 35 -12.49 -1.47 11.45
C LEU A 35 -12.21 -0.97 12.87
N GLN A 36 -10.96 -0.56 13.10
CA GLN A 36 -10.54 0.12 14.31
C GLN A 36 -10.06 1.54 13.98
N SER A 37 -10.57 2.52 14.71
CA SER A 37 -10.04 3.89 14.67
C SER A 37 -8.63 3.94 15.25
N ALA A 38 -7.62 4.24 14.44
CA ALA A 38 -6.24 4.38 14.93
C ALA A 38 -6.08 5.56 15.94
N ARG A 39 -7.02 6.50 15.90
CA ARG A 39 -7.07 7.66 16.79
C ARG A 39 -7.68 7.33 18.15
N THR A 40 -8.89 6.78 18.17
CA THR A 40 -9.69 6.56 19.39
C THR A 40 -9.62 5.13 19.93
N GLY A 41 -9.21 4.16 19.10
CA GLY A 41 -9.25 2.74 19.42
C GLY A 41 -10.64 2.10 19.27
N GLU A 42 -11.67 2.92 19.01
CA GLU A 42 -13.05 2.46 18.82
C GLU A 42 -13.17 1.51 17.63
N LEU A 43 -14.00 0.49 17.82
CA LEU A 43 -14.29 -0.54 16.83
C LEU A 43 -15.65 -0.26 16.18
N GLU A 44 -15.75 -0.50 14.88
CA GLU A 44 -17.02 -0.44 14.14
C GLU A 44 -17.12 -1.61 13.15
N VAL A 45 -18.36 -2.08 12.91
CA VAL A 45 -18.69 -2.87 11.71
C VAL A 45 -19.10 -1.87 10.63
N ALA A 46 -18.15 -1.54 9.76
CA ALA A 46 -18.31 -0.53 8.72
C ALA A 46 -18.87 -1.14 7.43
N GLU A 47 -19.75 -0.38 6.78
CA GLU A 47 -20.11 -0.60 5.39
C GLU A 47 -19.11 0.08 4.46
N VAL A 48 -18.44 -0.69 3.61
CA VAL A 48 -17.40 -0.25 2.68
C VAL A 48 -17.67 -0.78 1.26
N PRO A 49 -17.14 -0.14 0.21
CA PRO A 49 -17.16 -0.74 -1.12
C PRO A 49 -16.32 -2.03 -1.16
N ALA A 50 -16.79 -3.04 -1.89
CA ALA A 50 -16.04 -4.29 -2.10
C ALA A 50 -14.68 -4.01 -2.75
N PRO A 51 -13.57 -4.65 -2.34
CA PRO A 51 -12.28 -4.43 -3.00
C PRO A 51 -12.29 -4.94 -4.45
N ARG A 52 -11.45 -4.36 -5.29
CA ARG A 52 -11.17 -4.87 -6.65
C ARG A 52 -10.01 -5.87 -6.59
N VAL A 53 -10.05 -6.90 -7.43
CA VAL A 53 -8.89 -7.79 -7.60
C VAL A 53 -7.71 -7.02 -8.19
N LEU A 54 -6.53 -7.24 -7.63
CA LEU A 54 -5.26 -6.68 -8.12
C LEU A 54 -4.47 -7.76 -8.84
N ALA A 55 -3.52 -7.38 -9.69
CA ALA A 55 -2.55 -8.32 -10.27
C ALA A 55 -1.81 -9.09 -9.15
N GLY A 56 -1.57 -10.38 -9.36
CA GLY A 56 -0.96 -11.28 -8.36
C GLY A 56 -1.84 -11.57 -7.13
N CYS A 57 -3.09 -11.08 -7.10
CA CYS A 57 -4.01 -11.27 -6.00
C CYS A 57 -5.28 -12.03 -6.43
N VAL A 58 -6.04 -12.45 -5.45
CA VAL A 58 -7.31 -13.17 -5.61
C VAL A 58 -8.36 -12.50 -4.74
N LEU A 59 -9.57 -12.34 -5.28
CA LEU A 59 -10.72 -11.87 -4.53
C LEU A 59 -11.42 -13.07 -3.88
N VAL A 60 -11.56 -13.05 -2.56
CA VAL A 60 -12.12 -14.16 -1.78
C VAL A 60 -13.36 -13.67 -1.05
N ARG A 61 -14.49 -14.37 -1.24
CA ARG A 61 -15.68 -14.25 -0.37
C ARG A 61 -15.41 -15.05 0.88
N ILE A 62 -15.28 -14.35 2.00
CA ILE A 62 -14.96 -14.97 3.28
C ILE A 62 -16.19 -15.69 3.82
N ALA A 63 -15.99 -16.88 4.35
CA ALA A 63 -17.02 -17.71 4.99
C ALA A 63 -16.84 -17.74 6.52
N ALA A 64 -15.60 -17.77 6.97
CA ALA A 64 -15.23 -17.69 8.38
C ALA A 64 -13.88 -16.97 8.55
N SER A 65 -13.71 -16.29 9.67
CA SER A 65 -12.42 -15.71 10.07
C SER A 65 -12.20 -15.89 11.56
N LEU A 66 -10.94 -16.02 11.95
CA LEU A 66 -10.55 -16.31 13.32
C LEU A 66 -10.03 -15.06 14.01
N VAL A 67 -10.61 -14.75 15.15
CA VAL A 67 -10.20 -13.69 16.06
C VAL A 67 -9.16 -14.26 17.03
N SER A 68 -7.95 -13.71 17.02
CA SER A 68 -6.87 -14.16 17.89
C SER A 68 -6.65 -13.16 19.02
N ALA A 69 -7.07 -13.55 20.22
CA ALA A 69 -7.08 -12.64 21.36
C ALA A 69 -5.71 -12.05 21.71
N GLY A 70 -4.61 -12.78 21.60
CA GLY A 70 -3.28 -12.23 21.92
C GLY A 70 -2.88 -11.09 20.98
N THR A 71 -2.89 -11.35 19.67
CA THR A 71 -2.54 -10.35 18.65
C THR A 71 -3.51 -9.17 18.62
N GLU A 72 -4.80 -9.43 18.82
CA GLU A 72 -5.84 -8.41 18.76
C GLU A 72 -5.93 -7.57 20.04
N ARG A 73 -5.69 -8.16 21.22
CA ARG A 73 -5.48 -7.39 22.45
C ARG A 73 -4.28 -6.47 22.33
N ALA A 74 -3.13 -6.97 21.86
CA ALA A 74 -1.94 -6.13 21.68
C ALA A 74 -2.21 -4.95 20.72
N SER A 75 -2.97 -5.21 19.65
CA SER A 75 -3.41 -4.16 18.71
C SER A 75 -4.37 -3.16 19.35
N ALA A 76 -5.35 -3.63 20.11
CA ALA A 76 -6.32 -2.79 20.82
C ALA A 76 -5.68 -1.97 21.95
N GLU A 77 -4.80 -2.57 22.77
CA GLU A 77 -4.01 -1.89 23.79
C GLU A 77 -3.10 -0.81 23.19
N PHE A 78 -2.49 -1.09 22.04
CA PHE A 78 -1.72 -0.07 21.34
C PHE A 78 -2.62 1.07 20.82
N ALA A 79 -3.79 0.74 20.30
CA ALA A 79 -4.75 1.72 19.78
C ALA A 79 -5.38 2.59 20.89
N SER A 80 -5.58 2.05 22.09
CA SER A 80 -6.17 2.77 23.24
C SER A 80 -5.19 3.70 23.97
N LYS A 81 -3.88 3.54 23.77
CA LYS A 81 -2.85 4.43 24.36
C LYS A 81 -3.06 5.90 23.96
N ASN A 82 -2.83 6.80 24.90
CA ASN A 82 -2.83 8.23 24.62
C ASN A 82 -1.63 8.61 23.71
N LEU A 83 -1.63 9.81 23.13
CA LEU A 83 -0.60 10.23 22.17
C LEU A 83 0.82 10.18 22.75
N LEU A 84 1.00 10.49 24.05
CA LEU A 84 2.30 10.47 24.72
C LEU A 84 2.80 9.03 24.91
N GLN A 85 1.91 8.11 25.29
CA GLN A 85 2.21 6.69 25.42
C GLN A 85 2.50 6.04 24.06
N LYS A 86 1.72 6.37 23.02
CA LYS A 86 1.98 5.96 21.62
C LYS A 86 3.36 6.43 21.17
N ALA A 87 3.69 7.70 21.43
CA ALA A 87 4.99 8.28 21.15
C ALA A 87 6.13 7.53 21.88
N ARG A 88 5.96 7.23 23.18
CA ARG A 88 6.96 6.48 23.96
C ARG A 88 7.16 5.03 23.47
N SER A 89 6.09 4.38 23.01
CA SER A 89 6.15 3.02 22.46
C SER A 89 6.73 2.92 21.04
N ARG A 90 6.78 4.04 20.31
CA ARG A 90 7.32 4.14 18.94
C ARG A 90 8.29 5.32 18.83
N PRO A 91 9.46 5.24 19.51
CA PRO A 91 10.45 6.31 19.51
C PRO A 91 11.02 6.59 18.10
N ASP A 92 10.99 5.58 17.21
CA ASP A 92 11.29 5.68 15.79
C ASP A 92 10.36 6.69 15.08
N LEU A 93 9.05 6.54 15.25
CA LEU A 93 8.06 7.42 14.63
C LEU A 93 8.11 8.84 15.19
N VAL A 94 8.42 8.98 16.48
CA VAL A 94 8.61 10.31 17.11
C VAL A 94 9.81 11.02 16.49
N ARG A 95 10.93 10.30 16.31
CA ARG A 95 12.13 10.84 15.65
C ARG A 95 11.81 11.29 14.22
N ASP A 96 10.99 10.53 13.48
CA ASP A 96 10.54 10.92 12.14
C ASP A 96 9.65 12.16 12.15
N VAL A 97 8.78 12.31 13.15
CA VAL A 97 7.97 13.53 13.34
C VAL A 97 8.85 14.73 13.63
N PHE A 98 9.84 14.63 14.51
CA PHE A 98 10.79 15.72 14.78
C PHE A 98 11.57 16.12 13.52
N LYS A 99 12.11 15.14 12.78
CA LYS A 99 12.75 15.39 11.48
C LYS A 99 11.80 16.09 10.50
N LYS A 100 10.52 15.73 10.51
CA LYS A 100 9.50 16.36 9.67
C LYS A 100 9.15 17.78 10.13
N ILE A 101 9.11 18.06 11.44
CA ILE A 101 8.92 19.42 11.97
C ILE A 101 10.05 20.33 11.53
N GLN A 102 11.30 19.86 11.64
CA GLN A 102 12.49 20.61 11.20
C GLN A 102 12.46 20.89 9.70
N ARG A 103 12.00 19.93 8.89
CA ARG A 103 11.98 20.03 7.42
C ARG A 103 10.79 20.83 6.86
N ASP A 104 9.58 20.50 7.30
CA ASP A 104 8.33 20.97 6.68
C ASP A 104 7.57 21.97 7.56
N GLY A 105 8.08 22.26 8.77
CA GLY A 105 7.43 23.08 9.78
C GLY A 105 6.41 22.31 10.63
N LEU A 106 6.12 22.86 11.82
CA LEU A 106 5.26 22.24 12.84
C LEU A 106 3.86 21.89 12.31
N LEU A 107 3.22 22.81 11.60
CA LEU A 107 1.85 22.62 11.08
C LEU A 107 1.75 21.46 10.08
N SER A 108 2.75 21.30 9.20
CA SER A 108 2.79 20.21 8.21
C SER A 108 3.02 18.85 8.88
N ALA A 109 3.90 18.80 9.87
CA ALA A 109 4.17 17.60 10.64
C ALA A 109 2.92 17.16 11.45
N VAL A 110 2.27 18.09 12.14
CA VAL A 110 1.02 17.82 12.87
C VAL A 110 -0.08 17.34 11.94
N SER A 111 -0.26 17.97 10.78
CA SER A 111 -1.23 17.53 9.77
C SER A 111 -0.94 16.12 9.25
N ALA A 112 0.32 15.77 9.02
CA ALA A 112 0.72 14.44 8.57
C ALA A 112 0.50 13.35 9.63
N VAL A 113 0.80 13.64 10.90
CA VAL A 113 0.51 12.73 12.02
C VAL A 113 -0.99 12.53 12.16
N ARG A 114 -1.76 13.62 12.16
CA ARG A 114 -3.23 13.57 12.22
C ARG A 114 -3.82 12.77 11.07
N SER A 115 -3.33 12.95 9.84
CA SER A 115 -3.76 12.20 8.65
C SER A 115 -3.45 10.70 8.71
N ARG A 116 -2.37 10.30 9.42
CA ARG A 116 -2.09 8.88 9.69
C ARG A 116 -3.04 8.31 10.73
N LEU A 117 -3.30 9.05 11.81
CA LEU A 117 -4.19 8.61 12.90
C LEU A 117 -5.67 8.60 12.50
N ASP A 118 -6.08 9.44 11.55
CA ASP A 118 -7.47 9.52 11.05
C ASP A 118 -7.83 8.34 10.12
N GLN A 119 -6.90 7.44 9.79
CA GLN A 119 -7.21 6.26 8.97
C GLN A 119 -7.69 5.09 9.83
N PRO A 120 -8.78 4.42 9.45
CA PRO A 120 -9.16 3.18 10.09
C PRO A 120 -8.16 2.08 9.74
N THR A 121 -7.88 1.24 10.72
CA THR A 121 -7.12 -0.01 10.57
C THR A 121 -8.12 -1.13 10.35
N ALA A 122 -7.90 -1.95 9.33
CA ALA A 122 -8.65 -3.18 9.15
C ALA A 122 -8.14 -4.25 10.12
N LEU A 123 -9.04 -4.89 10.86
CA LEU A 123 -8.69 -5.98 11.78
C LEU A 123 -8.78 -7.34 11.10
N GLY A 124 -8.13 -8.33 11.71
CA GLY A 124 -8.06 -9.70 11.21
C GLY A 124 -6.82 -9.98 10.34
N TYR A 125 -6.41 -11.23 10.37
CA TYR A 125 -5.26 -11.74 9.62
C TYR A 125 -5.36 -13.22 9.25
N SER A 126 -6.48 -13.89 9.56
CA SER A 126 -6.69 -15.31 9.31
C SER A 126 -8.15 -15.56 8.95
N SER A 127 -8.39 -16.05 7.75
CA SER A 127 -9.74 -16.31 7.24
C SER A 127 -9.78 -17.48 6.27
N ALA A 128 -10.97 -17.90 5.88
CA ALA A 128 -11.17 -18.92 4.85
C ALA A 128 -12.45 -18.63 4.07
N GLY A 129 -12.47 -19.00 2.80
CA GLY A 129 -13.56 -18.65 1.91
C GLY A 129 -13.45 -19.25 0.52
N VAL A 130 -14.21 -18.67 -0.40
CA VAL A 130 -14.31 -19.10 -1.80
C VAL A 130 -13.75 -18.03 -2.72
N VAL A 131 -12.93 -18.44 -3.68
CA VAL A 131 -12.41 -17.56 -4.73
C VAL A 131 -13.56 -17.08 -5.62
N VAL A 132 -13.68 -15.75 -5.77
CA VAL A 132 -14.69 -15.10 -6.62
C VAL A 132 -14.09 -14.62 -7.93
N GLU A 133 -12.90 -14.03 -7.88
CA GLU A 133 -12.21 -13.44 -9.03
C GLU A 133 -10.70 -13.64 -8.87
N ILE A 134 -9.99 -13.88 -9.98
CA ILE A 134 -8.53 -14.03 -10.01
C ILE A 134 -7.91 -12.82 -10.73
N GLY A 135 -6.82 -12.31 -10.18
CA GLY A 135 -6.03 -11.27 -10.81
C GLY A 135 -5.09 -11.82 -11.87
N GLU A 136 -4.57 -10.92 -12.70
CA GLU A 136 -3.54 -11.23 -13.68
C GLU A 136 -2.32 -11.89 -13.03
N GLY A 137 -1.71 -12.87 -13.70
CA GLY A 137 -0.54 -13.60 -13.22
C GLY A 137 -0.85 -14.80 -12.30
N ILE A 138 -2.12 -15.06 -11.99
CA ILE A 138 -2.54 -16.25 -11.23
C ILE A 138 -3.04 -17.33 -12.17
N SER A 139 -2.43 -18.51 -12.10
CA SER A 139 -2.73 -19.65 -12.99
C SER A 139 -3.13 -20.93 -12.27
N ASP A 140 -2.87 -21.02 -10.96
CA ASP A 140 -3.04 -22.24 -10.17
C ASP A 140 -4.32 -22.26 -9.30
N LEU A 141 -5.07 -21.17 -9.32
CA LEU A 141 -6.37 -21.01 -8.66
C LEU A 141 -7.44 -20.60 -9.68
N LYS A 142 -8.70 -20.93 -9.40
CA LYS A 142 -9.86 -20.54 -10.20
C LYS A 142 -11.06 -20.11 -9.34
N PRO A 143 -11.99 -19.30 -9.87
CA PRO A 143 -13.27 -19.05 -9.23
C PRO A 143 -13.96 -20.35 -8.78
N GLY A 144 -14.48 -20.35 -7.55
CA GLY A 144 -15.08 -21.51 -6.89
C GLY A 144 -14.10 -22.35 -6.06
N ASP A 145 -12.78 -22.17 -6.20
CA ASP A 145 -11.82 -22.84 -5.32
C ASP A 145 -12.01 -22.39 -3.87
N ARG A 146 -11.83 -23.34 -2.94
CA ARG A 146 -11.89 -23.10 -1.50
C ARG A 146 -10.47 -22.82 -1.00
N VAL A 147 -10.28 -21.74 -0.24
CA VAL A 147 -8.97 -21.28 0.19
C VAL A 147 -8.95 -20.86 1.66
N ALA A 148 -7.83 -21.11 2.31
CA ALA A 148 -7.44 -20.51 3.58
C ALA A 148 -6.51 -19.32 3.32
N CYS A 149 -6.63 -18.30 4.14
CA CYS A 149 -6.12 -16.96 3.87
C CYS A 149 -5.33 -16.43 5.08
N ALA A 150 -4.22 -15.75 4.81
CA ALA A 150 -3.36 -15.15 5.83
C ALA A 150 -3.02 -13.67 5.54
N GLY A 151 -2.41 -13.02 6.53
CA GLY A 151 -1.76 -11.72 6.40
C GLY A 151 -2.58 -10.57 6.96
N ALA A 152 -1.99 -9.83 7.90
CA ALA A 152 -2.59 -8.63 8.48
C ALA A 152 -2.79 -7.57 7.40
N GLY A 153 -4.00 -7.03 7.30
CA GLY A 153 -4.38 -6.09 6.24
C GLY A 153 -4.78 -6.75 4.91
N PHE A 154 -4.69 -8.08 4.79
CA PHE A 154 -5.16 -8.86 3.65
C PHE A 154 -6.30 -9.80 4.06
N ALA A 155 -6.05 -10.79 4.91
CA ALA A 155 -7.05 -11.72 5.45
C ALA A 155 -7.85 -11.10 6.62
N VAL A 156 -8.47 -9.97 6.34
CA VAL A 156 -9.20 -9.13 7.30
C VAL A 156 -10.60 -9.69 7.62
N HIS A 157 -11.20 -9.24 8.73
CA HIS A 157 -12.58 -9.55 9.08
C HIS A 157 -13.57 -8.75 8.21
N ALA A 158 -13.83 -9.24 7.01
CA ALA A 158 -14.74 -8.63 6.03
C ALA A 158 -15.49 -9.71 5.24
N GLU A 159 -16.65 -9.38 4.65
CA GLU A 159 -17.36 -10.33 3.77
C GLU A 159 -16.52 -10.69 2.52
N ILE A 160 -15.65 -9.78 2.06
CA ILE A 160 -14.78 -9.96 0.90
C ILE A 160 -13.41 -9.35 1.15
N ALA A 161 -12.36 -10.04 0.72
CA ALA A 161 -10.98 -9.54 0.78
C ALA A 161 -10.23 -9.81 -0.53
N CYS A 162 -9.33 -8.89 -0.91
CA CYS A 162 -8.37 -9.08 -1.99
C CYS A 162 -7.02 -9.50 -1.37
N ILE A 163 -6.56 -10.70 -1.70
CA ILE A 163 -5.49 -11.39 -1.00
C ILE A 163 -4.39 -11.80 -1.99
N PRO A 164 -3.11 -11.44 -1.75
CA PRO A 164 -2.00 -11.89 -2.57
C PRO A 164 -1.90 -13.42 -2.64
N ARG A 165 -1.49 -13.96 -3.79
CA ARG A 165 -1.41 -15.42 -3.97
C ARG A 165 -0.57 -16.13 -2.92
N MET A 166 0.57 -15.55 -2.52
CA MET A 166 1.47 -16.20 -1.56
C MET A 166 0.90 -16.27 -0.14
N LEU A 167 -0.21 -15.58 0.13
CA LEU A 167 -0.92 -15.62 1.42
C LEU A 167 -2.17 -16.50 1.38
N LEU A 168 -2.25 -17.41 0.40
CA LEU A 168 -3.36 -18.34 0.21
C LEU A 168 -2.86 -19.79 0.18
N ALA A 169 -3.62 -20.68 0.81
CA ALA A 169 -3.49 -22.12 0.67
C ALA A 169 -4.81 -22.72 0.19
N LYS A 170 -4.77 -23.58 -0.83
CA LYS A 170 -5.96 -24.27 -1.32
C LYS A 170 -6.43 -25.30 -0.29
N ILE A 171 -7.75 -25.38 -0.08
CA ILE A 171 -8.38 -26.39 0.76
C ILE A 171 -8.62 -27.63 -0.10
N PRO A 172 -7.88 -28.74 0.08
CA PRO A 172 -7.81 -29.83 -0.88
C PRO A 172 -9.02 -30.76 -0.83
N SER A 173 -9.76 -30.78 0.29
CA SER A 173 -10.83 -31.73 0.53
C SER A 173 -12.10 -31.06 1.05
N ALA A 174 -13.25 -31.63 0.70
CA ALA A 174 -14.56 -31.18 1.14
C ALA A 174 -14.78 -31.37 2.66
N ASN A 175 -14.07 -32.31 3.30
CA ASN A 175 -14.19 -32.58 4.73
C ASN A 175 -13.62 -31.46 5.63
N VAL A 176 -12.71 -30.63 5.12
CA VAL A 176 -12.20 -29.47 5.86
C VAL A 176 -13.21 -28.33 5.72
N GLY A 177 -13.94 -28.00 6.80
CA GLY A 177 -14.87 -26.88 6.85
C GLY A 177 -14.16 -25.51 6.81
N PHE A 178 -14.89 -24.44 6.49
CA PHE A 178 -14.31 -23.08 6.48
C PHE A 178 -13.93 -22.59 7.87
N GLU A 179 -14.70 -22.96 8.90
CA GLU A 179 -14.37 -22.67 10.30
C GLU A 179 -13.01 -23.25 10.66
N SER A 180 -12.77 -24.52 10.32
CA SER A 180 -11.49 -25.18 10.60
C SER A 180 -10.35 -24.56 9.79
N ALA A 181 -10.59 -24.28 8.50
CA ALA A 181 -9.60 -23.64 7.65
C ALA A 181 -9.26 -22.21 8.09
N ALA A 182 -10.13 -21.50 8.81
CA ALA A 182 -9.82 -20.17 9.36
C ALA A 182 -8.70 -20.19 10.42
N PHE A 183 -8.35 -21.36 10.98
CA PHE A 183 -7.20 -21.53 11.89
C PHE A 183 -5.86 -21.63 11.17
N THR A 184 -5.84 -21.70 9.84
CA THR A 184 -4.64 -22.01 9.05
C THR A 184 -3.46 -21.10 9.33
N THR A 185 -3.68 -19.80 9.54
CA THR A 185 -2.56 -18.88 9.81
C THR A 185 -1.91 -19.20 11.16
N LEU A 186 -2.69 -19.48 12.21
CA LEU A 186 -2.15 -19.88 13.52
C LEU A 186 -1.53 -21.28 13.44
N GLY A 187 -2.14 -22.18 12.68
CA GLY A 187 -1.59 -23.50 12.39
C GLY A 187 -0.21 -23.43 11.73
N ALA A 188 -0.03 -22.51 10.76
CA ALA A 188 1.25 -22.26 10.13
C ALA A 188 2.30 -21.69 11.12
N VAL A 189 1.88 -20.83 12.06
CA VAL A 189 2.75 -20.36 13.17
C VAL A 189 3.19 -21.54 14.04
N ALA A 190 2.27 -22.42 14.41
CA ALA A 190 2.56 -23.60 15.21
C ALA A 190 3.53 -24.55 14.48
N ILE A 191 3.27 -24.86 13.21
CA ILE A 191 4.15 -25.69 12.36
C ILE A 191 5.55 -25.07 12.29
N HIS A 192 5.66 -23.76 12.08
CA HIS A 192 6.97 -23.12 12.01
C HIS A 192 7.70 -23.16 13.36
N GLY A 193 6.99 -23.01 14.49
CA GLY A 193 7.53 -23.23 15.83
C GLY A 193 8.10 -24.63 16.02
N VAL A 194 7.33 -25.67 15.64
CA VAL A 194 7.78 -27.06 15.69
C VAL A 194 9.02 -27.29 14.81
N ARG A 195 9.03 -26.76 13.58
CA ARG A 195 10.20 -26.87 12.68
C ARG A 195 11.43 -26.15 13.24
N THR A 196 11.24 -25.01 13.89
CA THR A 196 12.32 -24.25 14.54
C THR A 196 12.91 -25.00 15.74
N SER A 197 12.10 -25.83 16.41
CA SER A 197 12.56 -26.68 17.52
C SER A 197 13.37 -27.88 17.05
N GLU A 198 13.30 -28.26 15.76
CA GLU A 198 13.88 -29.49 15.23
C GLU A 198 13.41 -30.77 15.93
N ALA A 199 12.24 -30.74 16.58
CA ALA A 199 11.67 -31.90 17.26
C ALA A 199 11.51 -33.10 16.30
N LYS A 200 11.91 -34.28 16.78
CA LYS A 200 11.93 -35.53 16.02
C LYS A 200 10.98 -36.56 16.61
N LEU A 201 10.67 -37.57 15.79
CA LEU A 201 9.86 -38.72 16.17
C LEU A 201 10.40 -39.37 17.45
N GLY A 202 9.54 -39.52 18.46
CA GLY A 202 9.86 -40.14 19.75
C GLY A 202 10.44 -39.20 20.81
N GLU A 203 10.82 -37.97 20.45
CA GLU A 203 11.38 -37.01 21.40
C GLU A 203 10.35 -36.46 22.39
N SER A 204 10.83 -36.06 23.56
CA SER A 204 10.05 -35.40 24.61
C SER A 204 10.07 -33.88 24.42
N VAL A 205 8.89 -33.26 24.37
CA VAL A 205 8.76 -31.83 24.09
C VAL A 205 7.88 -31.18 25.15
N ALA A 206 8.35 -30.07 25.73
CA ALA A 206 7.57 -29.32 26.70
C ALA A 206 6.99 -28.04 26.08
N LEU A 207 5.73 -27.74 26.40
CA LEU A 207 5.02 -26.54 26.00
C LEU A 207 4.76 -25.65 27.22
N ILE A 208 5.21 -24.39 27.16
CA ILE A 208 4.89 -23.37 28.15
C ILE A 208 3.86 -22.41 27.53
N GLY A 209 2.61 -22.53 27.97
CA GLY A 209 1.43 -21.87 27.40
C GLY A 209 0.58 -22.84 26.56
N LEU A 210 -0.62 -23.16 27.03
CA LEU A 210 -1.61 -24.04 26.40
C LEU A 210 -2.87 -23.27 25.98
N GLY A 211 -2.70 -21.99 25.61
CA GLY A 211 -3.70 -21.22 24.88
C GLY A 211 -3.93 -21.78 23.47
N LEU A 212 -4.66 -21.05 22.62
CA LEU A 212 -5.09 -21.57 21.32
C LEU A 212 -3.92 -22.10 20.47
N LEU A 213 -2.84 -21.32 20.35
CA LEU A 213 -1.65 -21.73 19.60
C LEU A 213 -0.93 -22.92 20.26
N GLY A 214 -0.96 -23.02 21.59
CA GLY A 214 -0.40 -24.15 22.34
C GLY A 214 -1.16 -25.44 22.07
N GLN A 215 -2.49 -25.39 22.03
CA GLN A 215 -3.34 -26.54 21.70
C GLN A 215 -3.10 -27.04 20.26
N LEU A 216 -2.93 -26.13 19.30
CA LEU A 216 -2.58 -26.50 17.92
C LEU A 216 -1.18 -27.14 17.87
N THR A 217 -0.20 -26.54 18.56
CA THR A 217 1.19 -27.03 18.59
C THR A 217 1.28 -28.43 19.20
N LEU A 218 0.54 -28.67 20.29
CA LEU A 218 0.41 -29.99 20.91
C LEU A 218 -0.03 -31.05 19.90
N GLN A 219 -1.12 -30.81 19.17
CA GLN A 219 -1.65 -31.77 18.22
C GLN A 219 -0.67 -32.01 17.05
N ILE A 220 0.02 -30.96 16.57
CA ILE A 220 1.05 -31.10 15.52
C ILE A 220 2.23 -31.94 16.00
N LEU A 221 2.70 -31.73 17.23
CA LEU A 221 3.77 -32.54 17.83
C LEU A 221 3.34 -34.00 18.03
N ASN A 222 2.11 -34.24 18.47
CA ASN A 222 1.55 -35.59 18.56
C ASN A 222 1.47 -36.26 17.19
N ALA A 223 1.05 -35.53 16.15
CA ALA A 223 1.04 -36.02 14.77
C ALA A 223 2.45 -36.31 14.22
N ALA A 224 3.47 -35.59 14.70
CA ALA A 224 4.88 -35.86 14.41
C ALA A 224 5.46 -37.02 15.27
N GLY A 225 4.66 -37.59 16.17
CA GLY A 225 5.03 -38.69 17.07
C GLY A 225 5.94 -38.29 18.23
N CYS A 226 5.92 -37.01 18.61
CA CYS A 226 6.57 -36.52 19.83
C CYS A 226 5.71 -36.80 21.07
N ARG A 227 6.32 -36.76 22.25
CA ARG A 227 5.68 -36.94 23.55
C ARG A 227 5.60 -35.60 24.27
N VAL A 228 4.40 -35.04 24.40
CA VAL A 228 4.23 -33.62 24.80
C VAL A 228 3.82 -33.45 26.26
N ILE A 229 4.50 -32.56 26.96
CA ILE A 229 4.22 -32.17 28.36
C ILE A 229 3.83 -30.69 28.38
N GLY A 230 2.73 -30.34 29.04
CA GLY A 230 2.17 -28.98 28.98
C GLY A 230 2.12 -28.26 30.33
N LEU A 231 2.36 -26.94 30.30
CA LEU A 231 2.12 -26.02 31.42
C LEU A 231 1.24 -24.86 30.95
N ASP A 232 0.17 -24.56 31.69
CA ASP A 232 -0.61 -23.31 31.56
C ASP A 232 -1.17 -22.91 32.92
N LEU A 233 -1.33 -21.60 33.16
CA LEU A 233 -1.85 -21.09 34.42
C LEU A 233 -3.35 -21.39 34.60
N LEU A 234 -4.08 -21.60 33.51
CA LEU A 234 -5.51 -21.87 33.53
C LEU A 234 -5.79 -23.36 33.48
N GLN A 235 -6.43 -23.87 34.53
CA GLN A 235 -6.77 -25.29 34.69
C GLN A 235 -7.55 -25.85 33.49
N GLU A 236 -8.49 -25.09 32.95
CA GLU A 236 -9.32 -25.49 31.81
C GLU A 236 -8.48 -25.76 30.55
N ARG A 237 -7.44 -24.95 30.31
CA ARG A 237 -6.51 -25.13 29.18
C ARG A 237 -5.63 -26.35 29.34
N ALA A 238 -5.13 -26.58 30.57
CA ALA A 238 -4.39 -27.79 30.89
C ALA A 238 -5.27 -29.04 30.70
N GLN A 239 -6.51 -29.04 31.19
CA GLN A 239 -7.45 -30.15 31.01
C GLN A 239 -7.80 -30.39 29.55
N LEU A 240 -7.97 -29.33 28.76
CA LEU A 240 -8.18 -29.45 27.32
C LEU A 240 -6.95 -30.09 26.66
N ALA A 241 -5.74 -29.65 26.98
CA ALA A 241 -4.52 -30.25 26.43
C ALA A 241 -4.39 -31.74 26.77
N ALA A 242 -4.76 -32.17 27.99
CA ALA A 242 -4.81 -33.59 28.33
C ALA A 242 -5.79 -34.36 27.44
N LYS A 243 -6.99 -33.82 27.19
CA LYS A 243 -7.99 -34.40 26.28
C LYS A 243 -7.49 -34.45 24.83
N MET A 244 -6.71 -33.45 24.41
CA MET A 244 -6.10 -33.37 23.08
C MET A 244 -4.81 -34.21 22.94
N GLY A 245 -4.48 -35.02 23.95
CA GLY A 245 -3.41 -36.02 23.87
C GLY A 245 -2.06 -35.59 24.43
N ALA A 246 -2.01 -34.59 25.32
CA ALA A 246 -0.79 -34.33 26.08
C ALA A 246 -0.49 -35.52 27.02
N LEU A 247 0.77 -35.92 27.11
CA LEU A 247 1.24 -37.01 27.98
C LEU A 247 1.05 -36.65 29.46
N ALA A 248 1.30 -35.39 29.80
CA ALA A 248 1.06 -34.83 31.12
C ALA A 248 0.84 -33.32 31.02
N VAL A 249 0.06 -32.78 31.94
CA VAL A 249 -0.24 -31.35 32.03
C VAL A 249 -0.24 -30.92 33.49
N THR A 250 0.07 -29.65 33.73
CA THR A 250 -0.01 -29.06 35.07
C THR A 250 -0.26 -27.55 34.98
N THR A 251 -0.67 -26.97 36.11
CA THR A 251 -0.77 -25.53 36.34
C THR A 251 0.34 -24.99 37.25
N SER A 252 1.22 -25.86 37.77
CA SER A 252 2.31 -25.49 38.67
C SER A 252 3.67 -25.64 37.99
N GLU A 253 4.52 -24.62 38.11
CA GLU A 253 5.90 -24.69 37.62
C GLU A 253 6.73 -25.74 38.36
N SER A 254 6.46 -26.02 39.64
CA SER A 254 7.21 -27.03 40.40
C SER A 254 6.90 -28.42 39.88
N GLU A 255 5.61 -28.73 39.73
CA GLU A 255 5.15 -29.99 39.16
C GLU A 255 5.59 -30.13 37.70
N PHE A 256 5.64 -29.04 36.94
CA PHE A 256 6.11 -29.06 35.56
C PHE A 256 7.56 -29.55 35.44
N ARG A 257 8.43 -29.10 36.35
CA ARG A 257 9.82 -29.60 36.43
C ARG A 257 9.86 -31.10 36.69
N ASP A 258 9.07 -31.55 37.67
CA ASP A 258 9.01 -32.97 38.05
C ASP A 258 8.48 -33.84 36.91
N LEU A 259 7.45 -33.38 36.19
CA LEU A 259 6.88 -34.07 35.03
C LEU A 259 7.89 -34.13 33.88
N CYS A 260 8.56 -33.02 33.57
CA CYS A 260 9.59 -32.99 32.52
C CYS A 260 10.71 -34.00 32.81
N LEU A 261 11.24 -34.02 34.05
CA LEU A 261 12.27 -34.98 34.46
C LEU A 261 11.75 -36.42 34.43
N ARG A 262 10.55 -36.68 34.96
CA ARG A 262 9.95 -38.02 35.00
C ARG A 262 9.81 -38.61 33.59
N TYR A 263 9.26 -37.84 32.65
CA TYR A 263 8.93 -38.34 31.32
C TYR A 263 10.10 -38.34 30.33
N SER A 264 11.21 -37.68 30.67
CA SER A 264 12.48 -37.74 29.92
C SER A 264 13.54 -38.66 30.54
N GLY A 265 13.18 -39.45 31.56
CA GLY A 265 14.10 -40.37 32.22
C GLY A 265 15.19 -39.68 33.05
N GLY A 266 14.91 -38.48 33.55
CA GLY A 266 15.80 -37.70 34.43
C GLY A 266 16.74 -36.74 33.71
N HIS A 267 16.75 -36.71 32.37
CA HIS A 267 17.72 -35.92 31.60
C HIS A 267 17.25 -34.50 31.27
N GLY A 268 15.97 -34.18 31.49
CA GLY A 268 15.30 -33.01 30.91
C GLY A 268 14.74 -33.30 29.50
N VAL A 269 13.81 -32.48 29.02
CA VAL A 269 13.16 -32.66 27.70
C VAL A 269 14.07 -32.25 26.54
N ASP A 270 13.85 -32.80 25.35
CA ASP A 270 14.67 -32.52 24.17
C ASP A 270 14.53 -31.07 23.70
N CYS A 271 13.28 -30.59 23.69
CA CYS A 271 12.94 -29.24 23.26
C CYS A 271 11.87 -28.60 24.16
N VAL A 272 11.92 -27.28 24.29
CA VAL A 272 10.87 -26.48 24.94
C VAL A 272 10.36 -25.43 23.96
N LEU A 273 9.05 -25.38 23.73
CA LEU A 273 8.40 -24.31 22.98
C LEU A 273 7.64 -23.40 23.94
N ILE A 274 8.00 -22.12 23.91
CA ILE A 274 7.39 -21.07 24.73
C ILE A 274 6.35 -20.35 23.87
N ILE A 275 5.08 -20.56 24.22
CA ILE A 275 3.91 -20.07 23.48
C ILE A 275 3.11 -19.06 24.34
N ALA A 276 3.60 -18.75 25.53
CA ALA A 276 3.06 -17.73 26.41
C ALA A 276 3.23 -16.30 25.84
N GLU A 277 2.38 -15.40 26.31
CA GLU A 277 2.47 -13.96 26.07
C GLU A 277 2.61 -13.24 27.41
N THR A 278 3.78 -12.68 27.69
CA THR A 278 4.07 -11.99 28.95
C THR A 278 5.31 -11.10 28.81
N PRO A 279 5.39 -9.94 29.48
CA PRO A 279 6.64 -9.18 29.53
C PRO A 279 7.74 -9.86 30.37
N SER A 280 7.40 -10.88 31.16
CA SER A 280 8.33 -11.58 32.05
C SER A 280 9.30 -12.48 31.30
N SER A 281 10.54 -12.56 31.80
CA SER A 281 11.55 -13.55 31.37
C SER A 281 11.39 -14.90 32.11
N GLY A 282 10.38 -15.06 32.97
CA GLY A 282 10.10 -16.30 33.68
C GLY A 282 10.04 -17.54 32.77
N PRO A 283 9.26 -17.52 31.66
CA PRO A 283 9.15 -18.67 30.77
C PRO A 283 10.48 -19.11 30.14
N VAL A 284 11.35 -18.17 29.73
CA VAL A 284 12.65 -18.51 29.13
C VAL A 284 13.63 -19.10 30.15
N ASN A 285 13.49 -18.73 31.42
CA ASN A 285 14.33 -19.25 32.49
C ASN A 285 13.83 -20.60 33.00
N LEU A 286 12.51 -20.77 33.16
CA LEU A 286 11.89 -22.08 33.44
C LEU A 286 12.23 -23.11 32.36
N ALA A 287 12.22 -22.72 31.09
CA ALA A 287 12.61 -23.58 29.97
C ALA A 287 14.04 -24.13 30.13
N SER A 288 14.98 -23.28 30.59
CA SER A 288 16.38 -23.67 30.79
C SER A 288 16.58 -24.69 31.91
N GLU A 289 15.66 -24.74 32.88
CA GLU A 289 15.70 -25.68 34.00
C GLU A 289 15.27 -27.08 33.55
N VAL A 290 14.25 -27.17 32.71
CA VAL A 290 13.62 -28.45 32.31
C VAL A 290 14.18 -29.08 31.04
N VAL A 291 14.85 -28.30 30.20
CA VAL A 291 15.47 -28.80 28.96
C VAL A 291 16.77 -29.56 29.28
N ARG A 292 17.07 -30.60 28.49
CA ARG A 292 18.31 -31.36 28.61
C ARG A 292 19.55 -30.58 28.19
N ASP A 293 20.72 -31.11 28.53
CA ASP A 293 22.00 -30.68 27.96
C ASP A 293 21.95 -30.68 26.43
N ARG A 294 22.40 -29.59 25.81
CA ARG A 294 22.36 -29.29 24.37
C ARG A 294 20.96 -29.31 23.76
N GLY A 295 19.92 -29.10 24.55
CA GLY A 295 18.55 -29.00 24.05
C GLY A 295 18.24 -27.63 23.43
N ILE A 296 17.05 -27.53 22.82
CA ILE A 296 16.60 -26.34 22.09
C ILE A 296 15.43 -25.69 22.82
N VAL A 297 15.52 -24.37 23.04
CA VAL A 297 14.44 -23.54 23.56
C VAL A 297 13.98 -22.60 22.46
N VAL A 298 12.69 -22.66 22.11
CA VAL A 298 12.10 -21.82 21.05
C VAL A 298 11.08 -20.86 21.64
N ALA A 299 11.32 -19.56 21.51
CA ALA A 299 10.33 -18.54 21.74
C ALA A 299 9.42 -18.40 20.50
N VAL A 300 8.17 -18.84 20.63
CA VAL A 300 7.11 -18.66 19.63
C VAL A 300 6.20 -17.49 20.01
N GLY A 301 5.85 -17.38 21.28
CA GLY A 301 5.12 -16.25 21.84
C GLY A 301 6.02 -15.07 22.21
N THR A 302 5.40 -13.97 22.64
CA THR A 302 6.11 -12.75 23.06
C THR A 302 6.46 -12.84 24.54
N VAL A 303 7.74 -12.99 24.85
CA VAL A 303 8.27 -13.13 26.22
C VAL A 303 9.44 -12.20 26.50
N GLY A 304 9.72 -11.93 27.78
CA GLY A 304 10.98 -11.28 28.19
C GLY A 304 12.19 -12.15 27.82
N LEU A 305 13.30 -11.50 27.48
CA LEU A 305 14.50 -12.15 26.93
C LEU A 305 15.75 -12.02 27.83
N GLU A 306 15.56 -11.78 29.13
CA GLU A 306 16.66 -11.77 30.10
C GLU A 306 17.00 -13.21 30.51
N LEU A 307 18.00 -13.78 29.85
CA LEU A 307 18.41 -15.17 30.03
C LEU A 307 19.31 -15.35 31.27
N HIS A 308 18.99 -16.33 32.11
CA HIS A 308 19.85 -16.79 33.19
C HIS A 308 21.10 -17.48 32.63
N ARG A 309 22.17 -16.71 32.42
CA ARG A 309 23.41 -17.15 31.76
C ARG A 309 23.95 -18.47 32.28
N LYS A 310 23.89 -18.73 33.60
CA LYS A 310 24.45 -19.94 34.20
C LYS A 310 23.95 -21.23 33.53
N LEU A 311 22.63 -21.44 33.48
CA LEU A 311 22.05 -22.67 32.93
C LEU A 311 22.20 -22.76 31.41
N TYR A 312 22.01 -21.64 30.70
CA TYR A 312 22.22 -21.58 29.25
C TYR A 312 23.66 -21.90 28.86
N TYR A 313 24.63 -21.47 29.68
CA TYR A 313 26.05 -21.74 29.48
C TYR A 313 26.44 -23.17 29.88
N GLU A 314 26.05 -23.64 31.07
CA GLU A 314 26.41 -24.95 31.60
C GLU A 314 25.85 -26.10 30.76
N LYS A 315 24.62 -25.94 30.23
CA LYS A 315 23.96 -26.95 29.38
C LYS A 315 24.16 -26.72 27.88
N GLU A 316 24.92 -25.70 27.47
CA GLU A 316 25.15 -25.35 26.05
C GLU A 316 23.82 -25.24 25.24
N LEU A 317 22.86 -24.49 25.78
CA LEU A 317 21.50 -24.44 25.23
C LEU A 317 21.41 -23.58 23.95
N ASN A 318 20.60 -24.05 23.01
CA ASN A 318 20.24 -23.28 21.82
C ASN A 318 18.94 -22.49 22.05
N PHE A 319 19.04 -21.17 22.17
CA PHE A 319 17.85 -20.31 22.20
C PHE A 319 17.52 -19.79 20.80
N ARG A 320 16.27 -19.99 20.36
CA ARG A 320 15.79 -19.61 19.02
C ARG A 320 14.50 -18.81 19.11
N VAL A 321 14.31 -17.88 18.19
CA VAL A 321 13.05 -17.12 18.06
C VAL A 321 12.36 -17.56 16.77
N SER A 322 11.12 -18.04 16.88
CA SER A 322 10.32 -18.47 15.74
C SER A 322 9.76 -17.26 15.00
N ARG A 323 9.92 -17.22 13.67
CA ARG A 323 9.43 -16.12 12.83
C ARG A 323 7.98 -16.39 12.41
N SER A 324 7.00 -16.05 13.24
CA SER A 324 5.56 -16.13 12.89
C SER A 324 5.25 -17.44 12.11
N TYR A 325 4.60 -17.36 10.96
CA TYR A 325 4.33 -18.51 10.09
C TYR A 325 5.44 -18.83 9.07
N GLY A 326 6.65 -18.28 9.19
CA GLY A 326 7.86 -18.77 8.53
C GLY A 326 8.55 -17.83 7.53
N PRO A 327 9.54 -18.34 6.77
CA PRO A 327 10.19 -17.65 5.65
C PRO A 327 9.19 -17.11 4.63
N GLY A 328 9.46 -15.93 4.06
CA GLY A 328 8.49 -15.13 3.28
C GLY A 328 7.89 -13.99 4.10
N ARG A 329 7.69 -14.21 5.40
CA ARG A 329 7.17 -13.17 6.28
C ARG A 329 8.09 -11.95 6.30
N TYR A 330 7.49 -10.77 6.11
CA TYR A 330 8.16 -9.46 6.02
C TYR A 330 8.97 -9.24 4.73
N ASP A 331 8.84 -10.12 3.73
CA ASP A 331 9.43 -9.94 2.41
C ASP A 331 8.34 -9.58 1.39
N SER A 332 8.32 -8.32 0.95
CA SER A 332 7.33 -7.84 -0.02
C SER A 332 7.46 -8.49 -1.41
N ALA A 333 8.65 -8.96 -1.78
CA ALA A 333 8.84 -9.66 -3.06
C ALA A 333 8.08 -10.98 -3.04
N PHE A 334 8.11 -11.67 -1.90
CA PHE A 334 7.34 -12.89 -1.67
C PHE A 334 5.84 -12.57 -1.47
N GLU A 335 5.50 -11.89 -0.37
CA GLU A 335 4.10 -11.70 0.08
C GLU A 335 3.24 -10.98 -0.97
N GLN A 336 3.77 -9.94 -1.62
CA GLN A 336 2.97 -9.03 -2.45
C GLN A 336 3.26 -9.17 -3.94
N LYS A 337 4.51 -9.43 -4.34
CA LYS A 337 4.88 -9.56 -5.75
C LYS A 337 4.82 -11.01 -6.27
N GLY A 338 4.50 -11.99 -5.43
CA GLY A 338 4.36 -13.37 -5.85
C GLY A 338 5.67 -14.07 -6.22
N ARG A 339 6.82 -13.55 -5.79
CA ARG A 339 8.14 -14.10 -6.10
C ARG A 339 8.53 -15.13 -5.04
N ASP A 340 8.20 -16.39 -5.31
CA ASP A 340 8.51 -17.51 -4.41
C ASP A 340 10.03 -17.78 -4.34
N TYR A 341 10.49 -18.37 -3.23
CA TYR A 341 11.86 -18.84 -3.07
C TYR A 341 12.05 -20.18 -3.81
N PRO A 342 13.24 -20.39 -4.40
CA PRO A 342 13.60 -21.68 -4.96
C PRO A 342 13.42 -22.81 -3.92
N ILE A 343 12.64 -23.84 -4.28
CA ILE A 343 12.24 -24.92 -3.37
C ILE A 343 13.43 -25.64 -2.72
N GLY A 344 14.56 -25.76 -3.43
CA GLY A 344 15.79 -26.39 -2.93
C GLY A 344 16.54 -25.55 -1.88
N HIS A 345 16.29 -24.24 -1.81
CA HIS A 345 16.92 -23.35 -0.84
C HIS A 345 16.02 -23.09 0.37
N VAL A 346 14.73 -22.90 0.15
CA VAL A 346 13.74 -22.66 1.20
C VAL A 346 12.58 -23.62 1.03
N ARG A 347 12.65 -24.80 1.67
CA ARG A 347 11.59 -25.81 1.55
C ARG A 347 10.26 -25.36 2.14
N TRP A 348 10.30 -24.66 3.27
CA TRP A 348 9.12 -24.29 4.05
C TRP A 348 8.99 -22.78 4.14
N THR A 349 8.17 -22.23 3.26
CA THR A 349 7.72 -20.84 3.28
C THR A 349 6.42 -20.72 4.08
N GLU A 350 5.96 -19.51 4.33
CA GLU A 350 4.65 -19.26 4.94
C GLU A 350 3.49 -19.95 4.22
N THR A 351 3.44 -19.86 2.90
CA THR A 351 2.42 -20.52 2.07
C THR A 351 2.46 -22.04 2.28
N ARG A 352 3.66 -22.62 2.26
CA ARG A 352 3.84 -24.08 2.41
C ARG A 352 3.61 -24.56 3.85
N ASN A 353 3.79 -23.69 4.85
CA ASN A 353 3.38 -23.96 6.22
C ASN A 353 1.84 -23.97 6.33
N MET A 354 1.16 -23.04 5.67
CA MET A 354 -0.31 -23.04 5.59
C MET A 354 -0.84 -24.30 4.88
N GLU A 355 -0.28 -24.65 3.72
CA GLU A 355 -0.63 -25.86 2.97
C GLU A 355 -0.44 -27.11 3.82
N ALA A 356 0.69 -27.22 4.54
CA ALA A 356 0.94 -28.34 5.44
C ALA A 356 -0.09 -28.43 6.57
N PHE A 357 -0.51 -27.30 7.15
CA PHE A 357 -1.53 -27.31 8.20
C PHE A 357 -2.91 -27.71 7.66
N VAL A 358 -3.29 -27.18 6.49
CA VAL A 358 -4.55 -27.55 5.82
C VAL A 358 -4.56 -29.03 5.48
N GLN A 359 -3.41 -29.60 5.08
CA GLN A 359 -3.30 -31.04 4.85
C GLN A 359 -3.51 -31.84 6.15
N LEU A 360 -2.94 -31.40 7.28
CA LEU A 360 -3.16 -32.07 8.58
C LEU A 360 -4.63 -32.03 9.03
N LEU A 361 -5.36 -30.96 8.72
CA LEU A 361 -6.82 -30.90 8.91
C LEU A 361 -7.53 -31.92 8.01
N ALA A 362 -7.15 -31.99 6.72
CA ALA A 362 -7.76 -32.93 5.77
C ALA A 362 -7.54 -34.40 6.16
N ASP A 363 -6.35 -34.70 6.68
CA ASP A 363 -5.95 -36.04 7.15
C ASP A 363 -6.55 -36.39 8.53
N GLY A 364 -7.32 -35.49 9.15
CA GLY A 364 -7.92 -35.69 10.47
C GLY A 364 -6.90 -35.78 11.61
N LYS A 365 -5.69 -35.23 11.42
CA LYS A 365 -4.63 -35.20 12.44
C LYS A 365 -4.78 -34.04 13.42
N ILE A 366 -5.53 -33.02 13.03
CA ILE A 366 -5.83 -31.85 13.85
C ILE A 366 -7.34 -31.72 13.92
N ASP A 367 -7.87 -31.64 15.14
CA ASP A 367 -9.24 -31.26 15.42
C ASP A 367 -9.26 -29.89 16.11
N VAL A 368 -10.00 -28.96 15.52
CA VAL A 368 -10.14 -27.60 16.03
C VAL A 368 -11.53 -27.32 16.59
N GLU A 369 -12.49 -28.23 16.43
CA GLU A 369 -13.85 -28.03 16.94
C GLU A 369 -13.85 -27.83 18.48
N PRO A 370 -13.10 -28.61 19.29
CA PRO A 370 -12.99 -28.36 20.73
C PRO A 370 -12.33 -27.02 21.09
N LEU A 371 -11.67 -26.37 20.13
CA LEU A 371 -10.99 -25.09 20.32
C LEU A 371 -11.91 -23.90 20.02
N ILE A 372 -13.02 -24.11 19.29
CA ILE A 372 -13.98 -23.05 18.95
C ILE A 372 -14.97 -22.91 20.10
N THR A 373 -14.86 -21.80 20.85
CA THR A 373 -15.77 -21.53 21.97
C THR A 373 -16.91 -20.60 21.58
N HIS A 374 -16.70 -19.68 20.65
CA HIS A 374 -17.71 -18.69 20.26
C HIS A 374 -17.77 -18.48 18.75
N ARG A 375 -18.98 -18.20 18.27
CA ARG A 375 -19.28 -17.87 16.87
C ARG A 375 -20.14 -16.61 16.85
N PHE A 376 -19.70 -15.59 16.14
CA PHE A 376 -20.44 -14.35 15.97
C PHE A 376 -20.69 -14.10 14.47
N PRO A 377 -21.91 -13.76 14.05
CA PRO A 377 -22.09 -13.20 12.71
C PRO A 377 -21.38 -11.85 12.59
N ILE A 378 -20.95 -11.45 11.39
CA ILE A 378 -20.23 -10.17 11.16
C ILE A 378 -20.97 -8.95 11.71
N GLU A 379 -22.30 -8.95 11.71
CA GLU A 379 -23.15 -7.92 12.32
C GLU A 379 -22.84 -7.69 13.81
N ASN A 380 -22.50 -8.77 14.52
CA ASN A 380 -22.25 -8.79 15.96
C ASN A 380 -20.76 -8.99 16.27
N ALA A 381 -19.87 -8.74 15.32
CA ALA A 381 -18.43 -8.96 15.51
C ALA A 381 -17.87 -8.21 16.72
N LEU A 382 -18.41 -7.02 17.04
CA LEU A 382 -17.97 -6.22 18.19
C LEU A 382 -18.15 -6.95 19.53
N ALA A 383 -19.19 -7.77 19.68
CA ALA A 383 -19.39 -8.56 20.90
C ALA A 383 -18.25 -9.57 21.11
N GLY A 384 -17.70 -10.13 20.02
CA GLY A 384 -16.50 -10.97 20.08
C GLY A 384 -15.27 -10.19 20.53
N TYR A 385 -15.15 -8.91 20.15
CA TYR A 385 -14.08 -8.03 20.62
C TYR A 385 -14.23 -7.64 22.10
N ASP A 386 -15.45 -7.41 22.56
CA ASP A 386 -15.74 -7.14 23.97
C ASP A 386 -15.40 -8.35 24.84
N LEU A 387 -15.71 -9.56 24.37
CA LEU A 387 -15.31 -10.82 24.98
C LEU A 387 -13.79 -10.94 25.10
N ILE A 388 -13.05 -10.80 23.98
CA ILE A 388 -11.59 -10.95 24.04
C ILE A 388 -10.93 -9.84 24.84
N SER A 389 -11.46 -8.62 24.87
CA SER A 389 -10.84 -7.51 25.62
C SER A 389 -10.98 -7.64 27.15
N GLY A 390 -11.72 -8.63 27.64
CA GLY A 390 -11.92 -8.89 29.06
C GLY A 390 -12.99 -8.01 29.69
N GLN A 391 -13.82 -7.34 28.88
CA GLN A 391 -15.02 -6.65 29.37
C GLN A 391 -16.10 -7.65 29.83
N GLN A 392 -16.04 -8.88 29.33
CA GLN A 392 -16.87 -9.99 29.76
C GLN A 392 -16.00 -11.02 30.50
N ALA A 393 -16.52 -11.56 31.61
CA ALA A 393 -15.82 -12.53 32.44
C ALA A 393 -15.90 -13.99 31.91
N GLU A 394 -16.43 -14.18 30.71
CA GLU A 394 -16.65 -15.50 30.12
C GLU A 394 -15.34 -16.10 29.55
N PRO A 395 -15.01 -17.36 29.87
CA PRO A 395 -13.85 -18.04 29.31
C PRO A 395 -13.95 -18.21 27.78
N PHE A 396 -12.85 -17.99 27.06
CA PHE A 396 -12.80 -18.21 25.62
C PHE A 396 -11.46 -18.78 25.16
N LEU A 397 -11.46 -19.40 23.97
CA LEU A 397 -10.25 -19.90 23.33
C LEU A 397 -10.18 -19.50 21.85
N GLY A 398 -11.03 -20.09 21.00
CA GLY A 398 -11.20 -19.73 19.59
C GLY A 398 -12.51 -18.97 19.39
N VAL A 399 -12.42 -17.77 18.85
CA VAL A 399 -13.58 -16.91 18.53
C VAL A 399 -13.65 -16.74 17.02
N LEU A 400 -14.75 -17.19 16.42
CA LEU A 400 -14.96 -17.08 14.97
C LEU A 400 -15.94 -15.96 14.63
N ILE A 401 -15.67 -15.26 13.53
CA ILE A 401 -16.63 -14.42 12.84
C ILE A 401 -17.11 -15.16 11.59
N GLN A 402 -18.43 -15.29 11.45
CA GLN A 402 -19.11 -15.98 10.35
C GLN A 402 -19.75 -14.99 9.36
N TYR A 403 -19.86 -15.42 8.11
CA TYR A 403 -20.32 -14.59 7.00
C TYR A 403 -21.34 -15.33 6.14
N ASN A 404 -22.31 -14.59 5.58
CA ASN A 404 -23.27 -15.15 4.63
C ASN A 404 -22.66 -15.23 3.23
N ILE A 405 -22.31 -16.45 2.80
CA ILE A 405 -21.70 -16.71 1.49
C ILE A 405 -22.68 -16.71 0.32
N GLU A 406 -24.00 -16.73 0.58
CA GLU A 406 -25.03 -16.77 -0.47
C GLU A 406 -25.30 -15.39 -1.09
N LYS A 407 -24.83 -14.31 -0.46
CA LYS A 407 -24.96 -12.94 -0.96
C LYS A 407 -24.12 -12.76 -2.24
N LYS A 408 -24.78 -12.82 -3.40
CA LYS A 408 -24.10 -12.77 -4.73
C LYS A 408 -23.68 -11.38 -5.21
N GLN A 409 -24.24 -10.30 -4.66
CA GLN A 409 -23.95 -8.94 -5.13
C GLN A 409 -22.88 -8.26 -4.28
N GLU A 410 -21.85 -7.74 -4.96
CA GLU A 410 -20.70 -7.06 -4.36
C GLU A 410 -20.51 -5.69 -5.03
N PRO A 411 -21.34 -4.69 -4.73
CA PRO A 411 -21.19 -3.39 -5.32
C PRO A 411 -19.88 -2.76 -4.86
N ARG A 412 -19.14 -2.28 -5.85
CA ARG A 412 -17.88 -1.58 -5.68
C ARG A 412 -18.07 -0.09 -5.42
N ARG A 413 -19.32 0.37 -5.30
CA ARG A 413 -19.72 1.76 -5.08
C ARG A 413 -20.58 1.91 -3.84
N LEU A 414 -20.23 2.86 -2.98
CA LEU A 414 -20.96 3.24 -1.78
C LEU A 414 -21.36 4.73 -1.86
N GLY A 415 -22.66 5.02 -1.82
CA GLY A 415 -23.17 6.38 -1.67
C GLY A 415 -23.03 6.86 -0.22
N LEU A 416 -22.55 8.08 -0.01
CA LEU A 416 -22.30 8.64 1.33
C LEU A 416 -23.20 9.82 1.66
N VAL A 417 -23.50 10.66 0.66
CA VAL A 417 -24.43 11.79 0.78
C VAL A 417 -25.19 11.92 -0.54
N ALA A 418 -26.51 12.13 -0.48
CA ALA A 418 -27.28 12.51 -1.65
C ALA A 418 -26.72 13.84 -2.20
N SER A 419 -26.02 13.80 -3.32
CA SER A 419 -25.59 15.03 -3.98
C SER A 419 -26.84 15.77 -4.46
N PRO A 420 -27.01 17.06 -4.14
CA PRO A 420 -28.05 17.85 -4.78
C PRO A 420 -27.83 17.81 -6.30
N LYS A 421 -28.92 17.71 -7.05
CA LYS A 421 -28.92 17.92 -8.51
C LYS A 421 -28.67 19.40 -8.77
N THR A 422 -27.41 19.82 -8.78
CA THR A 422 -27.01 21.18 -9.17
C THR A 422 -26.80 21.29 -10.69
N ALA A 423 -26.93 22.51 -11.20
CA ALA A 423 -26.84 22.84 -12.61
C ALA A 423 -25.49 22.45 -13.26
N LEU A 424 -25.52 22.18 -14.56
CA LEU A 424 -24.41 21.72 -15.42
C LEU A 424 -23.20 22.67 -15.50
N SER A 425 -23.24 23.85 -14.89
CA SER A 425 -22.18 24.87 -14.94
C SER A 425 -21.05 24.70 -13.91
N GLN A 426 -21.14 23.72 -13.00
CA GLN A 426 -20.13 23.47 -11.96
C GLN A 426 -19.13 22.38 -12.35
N VAL A 427 -17.88 22.51 -11.90
CA VAL A 427 -16.84 21.48 -12.08
C VAL A 427 -17.10 20.36 -11.09
N ARG A 428 -17.36 19.15 -11.57
CA ARG A 428 -17.71 17.97 -10.77
C ARG A 428 -16.63 16.92 -10.90
N VAL A 429 -15.92 16.71 -9.79
CA VAL A 429 -14.67 15.96 -9.75
C VAL A 429 -14.88 14.50 -9.35
N GLY A 430 -14.36 13.61 -10.17
CA GLY A 430 -14.01 12.24 -9.80
C GLY A 430 -12.53 12.15 -9.46
N LEU A 431 -12.17 11.70 -8.26
CA LEU A 431 -10.77 11.55 -7.84
C LEU A 431 -10.32 10.09 -7.93
N LEU A 432 -9.27 9.81 -8.69
CA LEU A 432 -8.57 8.52 -8.70
C LEU A 432 -7.31 8.62 -7.84
N GLY A 433 -7.25 7.83 -6.77
CA GLY A 433 -6.09 7.81 -5.87
C GLY A 433 -6.14 8.90 -4.80
N ALA A 434 -6.12 8.46 -3.54
CA ALA A 434 -6.14 9.34 -2.38
C ALA A 434 -4.89 9.15 -1.50
N GLY A 435 -3.72 9.16 -2.15
CA GLY A 435 -2.42 9.02 -1.50
C GLY A 435 -2.09 10.18 -0.52
N ASN A 436 -0.90 10.14 0.07
CA ASN A 436 -0.46 11.16 1.03
C ASN A 436 -0.49 12.58 0.44
N PHE A 437 -0.04 12.72 -0.80
CA PHE A 437 0.00 14.01 -1.49
C PHE A 437 -1.42 14.54 -1.76
N ALA A 438 -2.29 13.73 -2.35
CA ALA A 438 -3.68 14.09 -2.63
C ALA A 438 -4.39 14.63 -1.36
N ARG A 439 -4.24 13.93 -0.24
CA ARG A 439 -4.88 14.29 1.04
C ARG A 439 -4.25 15.52 1.70
N GLY A 440 -2.94 15.66 1.62
CA GLY A 440 -2.21 16.74 2.29
C GLY A 440 -2.27 18.07 1.55
N VAL A 441 -2.42 18.03 0.22
CA VAL A 441 -2.22 19.19 -0.65
C VAL A 441 -3.37 19.37 -1.64
N LEU A 442 -3.62 18.38 -2.50
CA LEU A 442 -4.53 18.51 -3.65
C LEU A 442 -6.00 18.68 -3.24
N ILE A 443 -6.56 17.76 -2.46
CA ILE A 443 -7.96 17.84 -2.00
C ILE A 443 -8.21 19.13 -1.20
N PRO A 444 -7.35 19.53 -0.24
CA PRO A 444 -7.47 20.84 0.41
C PRO A 444 -7.40 22.04 -0.54
N ALA A 445 -6.62 21.96 -1.62
CA ALA A 445 -6.56 23.03 -2.63
C ALA A 445 -7.86 23.09 -3.44
N ILE A 446 -8.37 21.95 -3.89
CA ILE A 446 -9.64 21.82 -4.62
C ILE A 446 -10.80 22.38 -3.80
N ARG A 447 -10.90 22.00 -2.52
CA ARG A 447 -12.00 22.43 -1.63
C ARG A 447 -12.05 23.94 -1.35
N ARG A 448 -10.98 24.70 -1.65
CA ARG A 448 -11.01 26.16 -1.54
C ARG A 448 -11.78 26.82 -2.67
N ASP A 449 -11.91 26.13 -3.80
CA ASP A 449 -12.76 26.56 -4.90
C ASP A 449 -14.21 26.18 -4.62
N ARG A 450 -15.06 27.18 -4.37
CA ARG A 450 -16.48 26.98 -4.03
C ARG A 450 -17.32 26.55 -5.24
N GLU A 451 -16.78 26.70 -6.45
CA GLU A 451 -17.45 26.30 -7.70
C GLU A 451 -17.09 24.86 -8.13
N THR A 452 -16.22 24.19 -7.37
CA THR A 452 -15.89 22.79 -7.56
C THR A 452 -16.65 21.90 -6.56
N GLN A 453 -17.28 20.85 -7.07
CA GLN A 453 -17.91 19.81 -6.27
C GLN A 453 -17.12 18.49 -6.34
N LEU A 454 -16.89 17.88 -5.18
CA LEU A 454 -16.28 16.55 -5.07
C LEU A 454 -17.39 15.49 -5.19
N ALA A 455 -17.51 14.86 -6.36
CA ALA A 455 -18.60 13.94 -6.67
C ALA A 455 -18.29 12.51 -6.25
N GLY A 456 -17.18 11.96 -6.73
CA GLY A 456 -16.79 10.56 -6.50
C GLY A 456 -15.31 10.40 -6.20
N MET A 457 -14.95 9.39 -5.42
CA MET A 457 -13.55 9.03 -5.17
C MET A 457 -13.32 7.53 -5.32
N CYS A 458 -12.28 7.17 -6.06
CA CYS A 458 -11.78 5.81 -6.18
C CYS A 458 -10.49 5.62 -5.37
N ALA A 459 -10.43 4.56 -4.56
CA ALA A 459 -9.21 4.12 -3.90
C ALA A 459 -9.14 2.59 -3.86
N THR A 460 -7.94 2.03 -3.80
CA THR A 460 -7.71 0.57 -3.83
C THR A 460 -8.28 -0.17 -2.61
N SER A 461 -8.57 0.53 -1.51
CA SER A 461 -9.09 -0.05 -0.27
C SER A 461 -10.43 0.60 0.06
N GLY A 462 -11.48 -0.23 0.19
CA GLY A 462 -12.83 0.21 0.57
C GLY A 462 -12.87 1.04 1.87
N PRO A 463 -12.27 0.59 2.99
CA PRO A 463 -12.18 1.36 4.23
C PRO A 463 -11.54 2.73 4.06
N ARG A 464 -10.43 2.80 3.31
CA ARG A 464 -9.76 4.08 3.02
C ARG A 464 -10.64 4.96 2.14
N ALA A 465 -11.29 4.40 1.13
CA ALA A 465 -12.20 5.13 0.26
C ALA A 465 -13.34 5.77 1.06
N ARG A 466 -14.04 4.99 1.90
CA ARG A 466 -15.14 5.46 2.78
C ARG A 466 -14.65 6.56 3.72
N SER A 467 -13.61 6.29 4.51
CA SER A 467 -13.10 7.22 5.53
C SER A 467 -12.73 8.59 4.92
N LEU A 468 -12.01 8.58 3.80
CA LEU A 468 -11.58 9.81 3.14
C LEU A 468 -12.76 10.52 2.48
N ALA A 469 -13.69 9.77 1.89
CA ALA A 469 -14.82 10.35 1.18
C ALA A 469 -15.75 11.06 2.16
N THR A 470 -16.03 10.44 3.32
CA THR A 470 -16.76 11.08 4.42
C THR A 470 -16.01 12.31 4.94
N LYS A 471 -14.70 12.22 5.18
CA LYS A 471 -13.89 13.33 5.71
C LYS A 471 -13.86 14.55 4.79
N TYR A 472 -13.79 14.34 3.48
CA TYR A 472 -13.69 15.43 2.50
C TYR A 472 -15.02 15.82 1.85
N GLY A 473 -16.11 15.10 2.15
CA GLY A 473 -17.46 15.41 1.68
C GLY A 473 -17.72 14.99 0.23
N PHE A 474 -17.19 13.84 -0.20
CA PHE A 474 -17.52 13.25 -1.50
C PHE A 474 -18.93 12.64 -1.49
N GLY A 475 -19.65 12.73 -2.61
CA GLY A 475 -20.99 12.15 -2.74
C GLY A 475 -21.01 10.62 -2.70
N PHE A 476 -20.01 9.98 -3.30
CA PHE A 476 -19.81 8.53 -3.22
C PHE A 476 -18.32 8.15 -3.20
N CYS A 477 -18.06 6.90 -2.81
CA CYS A 477 -16.74 6.30 -2.92
C CYS A 477 -16.82 4.95 -3.63
N THR A 478 -15.72 4.55 -4.27
CA THR A 478 -15.62 3.32 -5.05
C THR A 478 -14.21 2.72 -4.95
N THR A 479 -14.10 1.45 -5.30
CA THR A 479 -12.82 0.74 -5.54
C THR A 479 -12.62 0.42 -7.02
N ASP A 480 -13.60 0.76 -7.85
CA ASP A 480 -13.59 0.60 -9.29
C ASP A 480 -13.52 1.96 -9.99
N GLU A 481 -12.53 2.13 -10.85
CA GLU A 481 -12.32 3.35 -11.64
C GLU A 481 -13.47 3.56 -12.64
N ASP A 482 -14.08 2.47 -13.11
CA ASP A 482 -15.13 2.51 -14.13
C ASP A 482 -16.39 3.20 -13.62
N GLU A 483 -16.65 3.14 -12.32
CA GLU A 483 -17.72 3.90 -11.65
C GLU A 483 -17.50 5.42 -11.71
N ILE A 484 -16.25 5.87 -11.81
CA ILE A 484 -15.92 7.30 -12.00
C ILE A 484 -16.10 7.69 -13.47
N TYR A 485 -15.60 6.87 -14.39
CA TYR A 485 -15.69 7.16 -15.83
C TYR A 485 -17.14 7.13 -16.34
N ALA A 486 -17.93 6.16 -15.88
CA ALA A 486 -19.33 5.97 -16.31
C ALA A 486 -20.31 6.99 -15.70
N ASP A 487 -19.94 7.67 -14.62
CA ASP A 487 -20.81 8.66 -13.98
C ASP A 487 -20.96 9.91 -14.86
N CYS A 488 -22.16 10.10 -15.41
CA CYS A 488 -22.47 11.23 -16.29
C CYS A 488 -22.46 12.58 -15.56
N SER A 489 -22.55 12.60 -14.22
CA SER A 489 -22.47 13.83 -13.42
C SER A 489 -21.03 14.29 -13.17
N ILE A 490 -20.03 13.45 -13.43
CA ILE A 490 -18.61 13.81 -13.35
C ILE A 490 -18.20 14.36 -14.71
N ASN A 491 -17.62 15.55 -14.76
CA ASN A 491 -17.04 16.13 -15.98
C ASN A 491 -15.51 16.22 -15.94
N THR A 492 -14.91 16.11 -14.75
CA THR A 492 -13.46 16.23 -14.56
C THR A 492 -12.92 15.08 -13.70
N VAL A 493 -11.88 14.41 -14.17
CA VAL A 493 -11.15 13.36 -13.45
C VAL A 493 -9.82 13.91 -12.95
N VAL A 494 -9.57 13.77 -11.66
CA VAL A 494 -8.30 14.09 -11.01
C VAL A 494 -7.55 12.79 -10.75
N ILE A 495 -6.37 12.62 -11.33
CA ILE A 495 -5.53 11.43 -11.22
C ILE A 495 -4.37 11.74 -10.27
N ALA A 496 -4.36 11.08 -9.10
CA ALA A 496 -3.32 11.20 -8.08
C ALA A 496 -2.91 9.82 -7.55
N THR A 497 -2.76 8.88 -8.49
CA THR A 497 -2.40 7.47 -8.26
C THR A 497 -0.87 7.27 -8.30
N ARG A 498 -0.43 6.03 -8.49
CA ARG A 498 1.00 5.72 -8.69
C ARG A 498 1.37 6.02 -10.13
N HIS A 499 2.63 6.41 -10.38
CA HIS A 499 3.06 6.93 -11.67
C HIS A 499 2.79 5.97 -12.85
N HIS A 500 2.99 4.67 -12.67
CA HIS A 500 2.72 3.67 -13.71
C HIS A 500 1.26 3.59 -14.17
N LEU A 501 0.30 4.07 -13.37
CA LEU A 501 -1.13 4.04 -13.71
C LEU A 501 -1.58 5.26 -14.51
N HIS A 502 -0.78 6.33 -14.54
CA HIS A 502 -1.22 7.63 -15.06
C HIS A 502 -1.62 7.54 -16.54
N ALA A 503 -0.78 6.98 -17.41
CA ALA A 503 -1.04 6.92 -18.84
C ALA A 503 -2.38 6.23 -19.17
N ARG A 504 -2.58 5.01 -18.67
CA ARG A 504 -3.84 4.27 -18.85
C ARG A 504 -5.04 5.05 -18.33
N GLN A 505 -4.92 5.66 -17.14
CA GLN A 505 -6.02 6.39 -16.51
C GLN A 505 -6.36 7.70 -17.22
N ILE A 506 -5.36 8.39 -17.79
CA ILE A 506 -5.53 9.58 -18.62
C ILE A 506 -6.28 9.19 -19.90
N VAL A 507 -5.80 8.18 -20.63
CA VAL A 507 -6.44 7.71 -21.87
C VAL A 507 -7.90 7.35 -21.61
N ARG A 508 -8.18 6.54 -20.58
CA ARG A 508 -9.55 6.15 -20.18
C ARG A 508 -10.44 7.35 -19.84
N ALA A 509 -9.89 8.37 -19.17
CA ALA A 509 -10.65 9.58 -18.83
C ALA A 509 -10.99 10.42 -20.08
N ILE A 510 -10.04 10.53 -21.02
CA ILE A 510 -10.21 11.21 -22.31
C ILE A 510 -11.26 10.49 -23.16
N GLU A 511 -11.16 9.17 -23.29
CA GLU A 511 -12.13 8.33 -24.01
C GLU A 511 -13.55 8.44 -23.42
N ALA A 512 -13.66 8.61 -22.10
CA ALA A 512 -14.92 8.86 -21.41
C ALA A 512 -15.43 10.32 -21.56
N GLY A 513 -14.74 11.16 -22.33
CA GLY A 513 -15.10 12.55 -22.60
C GLY A 513 -14.96 13.47 -21.39
N LYS A 514 -14.05 13.17 -20.45
CA LYS A 514 -13.85 13.94 -19.22
C LYS A 514 -12.62 14.84 -19.34
N HIS A 515 -12.68 16.03 -18.74
CA HIS A 515 -11.46 16.81 -18.51
C HIS A 515 -10.54 16.07 -17.54
N VAL A 516 -9.23 16.22 -17.68
CA VAL A 516 -8.23 15.47 -16.92
C VAL A 516 -7.27 16.42 -16.24
N PHE A 517 -7.12 16.25 -14.93
CA PHE A 517 -6.01 16.79 -14.15
C PHE A 517 -5.17 15.62 -13.65
N CYS A 518 -3.94 15.46 -14.14
CA CYS A 518 -3.05 14.41 -13.71
C CYS A 518 -1.90 14.96 -12.88
N GLU A 519 -1.70 14.43 -11.67
CA GLU A 519 -0.45 14.68 -10.95
C GLU A 519 0.76 14.18 -11.73
N LYS A 520 1.91 14.81 -11.52
CA LYS A 520 3.12 14.47 -12.27
C LYS A 520 3.75 13.15 -11.79
N PRO A 521 4.46 12.42 -12.67
CA PRO A 521 4.68 12.71 -14.10
C PRO A 521 3.48 12.34 -14.96
N LEU A 522 3.42 12.80 -16.21
CA LEU A 522 2.36 12.40 -17.14
C LEU A 522 2.36 10.88 -17.38
N CYS A 523 3.54 10.30 -17.60
CA CYS A 523 3.76 8.88 -17.80
C CYS A 523 5.22 8.50 -17.45
N LEU A 524 5.53 7.20 -17.45
CA LEU A 524 6.89 6.70 -17.19
C LEU A 524 7.67 6.33 -18.46
N THR A 525 6.98 6.12 -19.59
CA THR A 525 7.56 5.57 -20.82
C THR A 525 7.12 6.36 -22.04
N GLU A 526 7.92 6.32 -23.11
CA GLU A 526 7.56 6.93 -24.40
C GLU A 526 6.33 6.29 -25.02
N GLN A 527 6.18 4.96 -24.90
CA GLN A 527 4.97 4.28 -25.36
C GLN A 527 3.72 4.85 -24.67
N GLY A 528 3.77 5.04 -23.34
CA GLY A 528 2.67 5.67 -22.62
C GLY A 528 2.43 7.13 -23.02
N LEU A 529 3.47 7.86 -23.45
CA LEU A 529 3.33 9.20 -24.01
C LEU A 529 2.60 9.17 -25.36
N GLN A 530 2.99 8.26 -26.26
CA GLN A 530 2.36 8.08 -27.58
C GLN A 530 0.88 7.71 -27.46
N GLU A 531 0.53 6.81 -26.54
CA GLU A 531 -0.87 6.44 -26.26
C GLU A 531 -1.70 7.66 -25.83
N ILE A 532 -1.15 8.54 -25.00
CA ILE A 532 -1.81 9.80 -24.58
C ILE A 532 -1.93 10.78 -25.75
N GLU A 533 -0.89 10.93 -26.57
CA GLU A 533 -0.92 11.80 -27.76
C GLU A 533 -2.02 11.38 -28.74
N LEU A 534 -2.12 10.07 -29.01
CA LEU A 534 -3.16 9.50 -29.87
C LEU A 534 -4.57 9.75 -29.30
N ALA A 535 -4.77 9.51 -28.01
CA ALA A 535 -6.07 9.73 -27.35
C ALA A 535 -6.45 11.22 -27.33
N TYR A 536 -5.49 12.11 -27.05
CA TYR A 536 -5.74 13.55 -26.94
C TYR A 536 -5.94 14.24 -28.30
N GLY A 537 -5.31 13.75 -29.37
CA GLY A 537 -5.38 14.35 -30.71
C GLY A 537 -6.79 14.51 -31.28
N HIS A 538 -7.76 13.71 -30.80
CA HIS A 538 -9.17 13.77 -31.19
C HIS A 538 -10.10 14.20 -30.04
N ALA A 539 -9.54 14.61 -28.90
CA ALA A 539 -10.30 14.87 -27.70
C ALA A 539 -10.91 16.27 -27.68
N ASN A 540 -12.17 16.37 -27.24
CA ASN A 540 -12.81 17.64 -26.91
C ASN A 540 -12.82 17.86 -25.39
N CYS A 541 -11.66 17.74 -24.76
CA CYS A 541 -11.50 17.92 -23.32
C CYS A 541 -10.17 18.62 -23.00
N HIS A 542 -10.02 19.05 -21.75
CA HIS A 542 -8.78 19.67 -21.28
C HIS A 542 -7.93 18.63 -20.57
N LEU A 543 -6.64 18.57 -20.88
CA LEU A 543 -5.65 17.81 -20.13
C LEU A 543 -4.68 18.77 -19.47
N MET A 544 -4.49 18.62 -18.15
CA MET A 544 -3.52 19.38 -17.37
C MET A 544 -2.66 18.42 -16.55
N VAL A 545 -1.34 18.67 -16.56
CA VAL A 545 -0.42 18.03 -15.62
C VAL A 545 -0.21 18.95 -14.43
N GLY A 546 -0.06 18.37 -13.24
CA GLY A 546 0.16 19.04 -11.95
C GLY A 546 1.50 19.78 -11.82
N PHE A 547 1.89 20.54 -12.85
CA PHE A 547 3.07 21.38 -12.87
C PHE A 547 2.84 22.68 -12.09
N ASN A 548 2.56 22.55 -10.80
CA ASN A 548 2.06 23.63 -9.97
C ASN A 548 2.97 24.88 -9.87
N ARG A 549 4.27 24.72 -10.16
CA ARG A 549 5.32 25.73 -9.93
C ARG A 549 5.13 26.95 -10.83
N ARG A 550 4.67 26.76 -12.07
CA ARG A 550 4.36 27.88 -12.98
C ARG A 550 3.23 28.75 -12.42
N PHE A 551 2.31 28.21 -11.64
CA PHE A 551 1.18 28.96 -11.05
C PHE A 551 1.51 29.66 -9.73
N ALA A 552 2.71 29.47 -9.18
CA ALA A 552 3.10 30.12 -7.94
C ALA A 552 3.17 31.65 -8.11
N PRO A 553 2.68 32.45 -7.13
CA PRO A 553 2.66 33.91 -7.27
C PRO A 553 4.04 34.54 -7.54
N MET A 554 5.10 34.02 -6.92
CA MET A 554 6.47 34.49 -7.16
C MET A 554 7.01 34.05 -8.53
N ALA A 555 6.65 32.85 -9.00
CA ALA A 555 7.02 32.38 -10.35
C ALA A 555 6.35 33.22 -11.44
N GLN A 556 5.07 33.56 -11.27
CA GLN A 556 4.34 34.43 -12.19
C GLN A 556 4.97 35.84 -12.26
N ARG A 557 5.36 36.40 -11.11
CA ARG A 557 6.09 37.68 -11.05
C ARG A 557 7.46 37.60 -11.75
N MET A 558 8.19 36.50 -11.53
CA MET A 558 9.47 36.23 -12.18
C MET A 558 9.32 36.13 -13.70
N LYS A 559 8.34 35.35 -14.19
CA LYS A 559 8.05 35.22 -15.63
C LYS A 559 7.69 36.56 -16.26
N LYS A 560 6.81 37.34 -15.62
CA LYS A 560 6.42 38.68 -16.12
C LYS A 560 7.64 39.59 -16.26
N PHE A 561 8.50 39.62 -15.24
CA PHE A 561 9.72 40.41 -15.25
C PHE A 561 10.66 39.98 -16.39
N LEU A 562 10.94 38.68 -16.54
CA LEU A 562 11.85 38.17 -17.56
C LEU A 562 11.30 38.35 -18.99
N ARG A 563 9.98 38.22 -19.19
CA ARG A 563 9.34 38.42 -20.49
C ARG A 563 9.56 39.83 -21.05
N GLU A 564 9.63 40.84 -20.19
CA GLU A 564 9.92 42.22 -20.62
C GLU A 564 11.35 42.40 -21.13
N ALA A 565 12.28 41.52 -20.75
CA ALA A 565 13.68 41.59 -21.16
C ALA A 565 13.95 40.92 -22.52
N GLY A 566 13.19 39.86 -22.84
CA GLY A 566 13.45 38.99 -24.00
C GLY A 566 14.67 38.08 -23.79
N GLY A 567 14.55 36.80 -24.14
CA GLY A 567 15.67 35.85 -24.06
C GLY A 567 16.77 36.09 -25.11
N PRO A 568 17.81 35.23 -25.18
CA PRO A 568 17.97 33.97 -24.44
C PRO A 568 18.44 34.18 -22.99
N PHE A 569 18.23 33.15 -22.16
CA PHE A 569 18.62 33.13 -20.75
C PHE A 569 19.55 31.98 -20.42
N THR A 570 20.45 32.20 -19.45
CA THR A 570 21.14 31.15 -18.71
C THR A 570 20.40 30.91 -17.40
N MET A 571 19.95 29.68 -17.17
CA MET A 571 19.09 29.31 -16.05
C MET A 571 19.72 28.20 -15.21
N HIS A 572 19.69 28.35 -13.90
CA HIS A 572 20.15 27.33 -12.95
C HIS A 572 19.02 26.98 -11.99
N TYR A 573 18.72 25.70 -11.84
CA TYR A 573 17.77 25.20 -10.85
C TYR A 573 18.44 24.14 -9.97
N ARG A 574 18.68 24.48 -8.71
CA ARG A 574 19.21 23.57 -7.70
C ARG A 574 18.11 23.01 -6.82
N ILE A 575 18.12 21.69 -6.62
CA ILE A 575 17.17 20.95 -5.78
C ILE A 575 17.93 20.06 -4.80
N ASN A 576 17.73 20.31 -3.51
CA ASN A 576 18.20 19.46 -2.41
C ASN A 576 17.03 18.58 -1.93
N ALA A 577 16.86 17.43 -2.58
CA ALA A 577 15.70 16.56 -2.41
C ALA A 577 15.79 15.66 -1.17
N GLY A 578 17.03 15.37 -0.72
CA GLY A 578 17.37 14.48 0.40
C GLY A 578 16.99 13.01 0.17
N ARG A 579 17.76 12.07 0.75
CA ARG A 579 17.62 10.60 0.59
C ARG A 579 16.24 10.03 0.95
N LEU A 580 15.75 9.08 0.16
CA LEU A 580 14.54 8.30 0.47
C LEU A 580 14.93 6.97 1.14
N PRO A 581 14.03 6.36 1.93
CA PRO A 581 14.22 4.97 2.35
C PRO A 581 14.34 4.03 1.12
N PRO A 582 15.20 3.00 1.16
CA PRO A 582 15.37 2.08 0.03
C PRO A 582 14.07 1.41 -0.42
N ASP A 583 13.18 1.09 0.52
CA ASP A 583 11.88 0.45 0.31
C ASP A 583 10.77 1.41 -0.16
N HIS A 584 11.09 2.67 -0.43
CA HIS A 584 10.09 3.62 -0.89
C HIS A 584 9.65 3.32 -2.33
N TRP A 585 8.33 3.24 -2.56
CA TRP A 585 7.72 2.88 -3.86
C TRP A 585 8.21 3.66 -5.09
N ILE A 586 8.76 4.87 -4.92
CA ILE A 586 9.32 5.66 -6.04
C ILE A 586 10.57 4.97 -6.61
N ASN A 587 11.32 4.26 -5.76
CA ASN A 587 12.52 3.52 -6.14
C ASN A 587 12.17 2.21 -6.85
N ASP A 588 10.92 1.74 -6.75
CA ASP A 588 10.44 0.60 -7.52
C ASP A 588 10.37 1.00 -9.01
N PRO A 589 11.17 0.37 -9.90
CA PRO A 589 11.21 0.73 -11.31
C PRO A 589 9.86 0.54 -12.02
N GLU A 590 9.07 -0.46 -11.61
CA GLU A 590 7.78 -0.78 -12.23
C GLU A 590 6.69 0.18 -11.76
N GLN A 591 6.70 0.58 -10.49
CA GLN A 591 5.63 1.44 -9.95
C GLN A 591 5.93 2.94 -10.00
N GLY A 592 7.17 3.30 -9.72
CA GLY A 592 7.62 4.67 -9.46
C GLY A 592 8.50 5.27 -10.53
N GLY A 593 9.31 4.44 -11.21
CA GLY A 593 10.22 4.87 -12.28
C GLY A 593 11.38 5.78 -11.82
N GLY A 594 11.60 5.90 -10.51
CA GLY A 594 12.65 6.74 -9.94
C GLY A 594 12.29 8.23 -9.82
N ARG A 595 13.18 8.97 -9.14
CA ARG A 595 12.94 10.40 -8.81
C ARG A 595 13.13 11.34 -9.99
N ILE A 596 13.88 10.95 -11.02
CA ILE A 596 14.07 11.79 -12.20
C ILE A 596 12.74 11.98 -12.93
N LEU A 597 12.13 10.87 -13.38
CA LEU A 597 10.79 10.91 -13.97
C LEU A 597 9.78 11.51 -12.98
N GLY A 598 9.82 11.09 -11.72
CA GLY A 598 8.84 11.48 -10.72
C GLY A 598 8.93 12.91 -10.18
N GLU A 599 10.08 13.58 -10.17
CA GLU A 599 10.25 14.93 -9.60
C GLU A 599 10.94 15.91 -10.54
N VAL A 600 11.94 15.48 -11.33
CA VAL A 600 12.73 16.40 -12.18
C VAL A 600 11.89 17.03 -13.30
N CYS A 601 10.82 16.35 -13.72
CA CYS A 601 9.84 16.89 -14.67
C CYS A 601 9.27 18.26 -14.24
N HIS A 602 9.10 18.52 -12.94
CA HIS A 602 8.66 19.83 -12.46
C HIS A 602 9.65 20.95 -12.82
N PHE A 603 10.94 20.66 -12.82
CA PHE A 603 11.98 21.66 -13.01
C PHE A 603 12.27 21.85 -14.50
N VAL A 604 12.16 20.78 -15.30
CA VAL A 604 12.14 20.87 -16.76
C VAL A 604 10.99 21.77 -17.21
N ASP A 605 9.77 21.49 -16.74
CA ASP A 605 8.59 22.31 -16.99
C ASP A 605 8.80 23.78 -16.56
N PHE A 606 9.34 23.99 -15.37
CA PHE A 606 9.54 25.35 -14.85
C PHE A 606 10.54 26.14 -15.70
N LEU A 607 11.64 25.53 -16.14
CA LEU A 607 12.60 26.20 -17.01
C LEU A 607 11.99 26.52 -18.38
N ALA A 608 11.23 25.59 -18.98
CA ALA A 608 10.49 25.81 -20.22
C ALA A 608 9.45 26.93 -20.07
N PHE A 609 8.72 26.96 -18.95
CA PHE A 609 7.80 28.04 -18.62
C PHE A 609 8.52 29.39 -18.51
N ILE A 610 9.67 29.45 -17.86
CA ILE A 610 10.43 30.70 -17.65
C ILE A 610 11.02 31.22 -18.97
N SER A 611 11.68 30.39 -19.78
CA SER A 611 12.15 30.78 -21.11
C SER A 611 10.98 31.09 -22.05
N GLY A 612 9.88 30.35 -21.93
CA GLY A 612 8.78 30.36 -22.90
C GLY A 612 9.17 29.62 -24.19
N SER A 613 10.10 28.68 -24.09
CA SER A 613 10.65 27.93 -25.21
C SER A 613 10.73 26.45 -24.89
N ALA A 614 10.66 25.60 -25.93
CA ALA A 614 10.68 24.15 -25.79
C ALA A 614 12.13 23.63 -25.61
N PRO A 615 12.35 22.60 -24.77
CA PRO A 615 13.63 21.90 -24.70
C PRO A 615 13.90 21.14 -26.00
N VAL A 616 15.14 21.16 -26.50
CA VAL A 616 15.54 20.53 -27.78
C VAL A 616 16.66 19.50 -27.64
N ALA A 617 17.48 19.58 -26.59
CA ALA A 617 18.51 18.59 -26.30
C ALA A 617 18.81 18.56 -24.80
N VAL A 618 19.25 17.39 -24.31
CA VAL A 618 19.65 17.21 -22.91
C VAL A 618 20.96 16.44 -22.81
N GLN A 619 21.78 16.80 -21.82
CA GLN A 619 22.97 16.06 -21.44
C GLN A 619 22.99 15.90 -19.92
N THR A 620 23.14 14.68 -19.43
CA THR A 620 23.08 14.38 -18.00
C THR A 620 24.33 13.64 -17.53
N ARG A 621 24.79 13.99 -16.33
CA ARG A 621 25.84 13.29 -15.60
C ARG A 621 25.37 13.05 -14.17
N GLY A 622 25.70 11.86 -13.65
CA GLY A 622 25.44 11.50 -12.26
C GLY A 622 26.74 11.28 -11.49
N LEU A 623 26.67 11.35 -10.17
CA LEU A 623 27.78 10.89 -9.33
C LEU A 623 27.92 9.35 -9.43
N PRO A 624 29.16 8.82 -9.43
CA PRO A 624 29.42 7.38 -9.43
C PRO A 624 29.19 6.81 -8.03
N ILE A 625 27.92 6.67 -7.64
CA ILE A 625 27.56 6.07 -6.35
C ILE A 625 26.91 4.71 -6.62
N SER A 626 27.39 3.69 -5.92
CA SER A 626 26.82 2.34 -5.95
C SER A 626 25.42 2.35 -5.33
N ASN A 627 24.46 1.85 -6.10
CA ASN A 627 23.06 1.57 -5.76
C ASN A 627 22.10 2.79 -5.74
N GLU A 628 21.30 2.84 -6.81
CA GLU A 628 19.88 3.26 -6.86
C GLU A 628 19.49 4.72 -6.52
N GLU A 629 20.42 5.58 -6.11
CA GLU A 629 20.13 7.00 -5.87
C GLU A 629 21.18 7.91 -6.50
N GLN A 630 20.80 8.62 -7.57
CA GLN A 630 21.75 9.44 -8.33
C GLN A 630 21.52 10.92 -8.08
N ASP A 631 22.52 11.56 -7.47
CA ASP A 631 22.72 13.00 -7.63
C ASP A 631 23.05 13.25 -9.10
N VAL A 632 22.27 14.11 -9.77
CA VAL A 632 22.42 14.36 -11.20
C VAL A 632 22.52 15.84 -11.49
N VAL A 633 23.30 16.15 -12.54
CA VAL A 633 23.32 17.44 -13.20
C VAL A 633 22.88 17.23 -14.63
N ALA A 634 21.77 17.86 -15.01
CA ALA A 634 21.22 17.82 -16.36
C ALA A 634 21.34 19.22 -16.99
N SER A 635 22.01 19.31 -18.13
CA SER A 635 22.06 20.49 -19.00
C SER A 635 21.02 20.35 -20.09
N ILE A 636 20.27 21.42 -20.36
CA ILE A 636 19.14 21.46 -21.28
C ILE A 636 19.32 22.63 -22.24
N GLU A 637 19.25 22.37 -23.53
CA GLU A 637 19.19 23.39 -24.59
C GLU A 637 17.73 23.67 -24.92
N PHE A 638 17.38 24.94 -25.13
CA PHE A 638 16.05 25.39 -25.54
C PHE A 638 16.06 25.96 -26.96
N ALA A 639 14.92 25.91 -27.64
CA ALA A 639 14.79 26.33 -29.04
C ALA A 639 15.07 27.83 -29.29
N ASP A 640 14.98 28.67 -28.25
CA ASP A 640 15.28 30.11 -28.33
C ASP A 640 16.77 30.42 -28.08
N GLY A 641 17.60 29.38 -27.90
CA GLY A 641 19.01 29.51 -27.52
C GLY A 641 19.25 29.65 -26.01
N SER A 642 18.21 29.63 -25.18
CA SER A 642 18.38 29.58 -23.73
C SER A 642 19.06 28.27 -23.29
N LEU A 643 19.84 28.34 -22.21
CA LEU A 643 20.52 27.20 -21.62
C LEU A 643 20.07 27.03 -20.17
N GLY A 644 19.65 25.81 -19.81
CA GLY A 644 19.23 25.44 -18.47
C GLY A 644 20.14 24.40 -17.85
N THR A 645 20.38 24.50 -16.54
CA THR A 645 21.03 23.44 -15.75
C THR A 645 20.17 23.10 -14.55
N ILE A 646 19.82 21.82 -14.40
CA ILE A 646 19.15 21.28 -13.22
C ILE A 646 20.17 20.46 -12.41
N SER A 647 20.43 20.87 -11.18
CA SER A 647 21.20 20.09 -10.22
C SER A 647 20.25 19.46 -9.21
N TYR A 648 20.02 18.16 -9.32
CA TYR A 648 19.13 17.39 -8.45
C TYR A 648 19.95 16.51 -7.52
N VAL A 649 19.96 16.86 -6.23
CA VAL A 649 20.84 16.26 -5.23
C VAL A 649 20.02 15.61 -4.13
N CYS A 650 20.26 14.32 -3.89
CA CYS A 650 19.70 13.50 -2.83
C CYS A 650 20.65 13.39 -1.62
N SER A 651 21.96 13.59 -1.81
CA SER A 651 22.96 13.50 -0.74
C SER A 651 22.99 14.69 0.23
N GLY A 652 22.33 15.80 -0.09
CA GLY A 652 22.32 17.01 0.71
C GLY A 652 21.49 16.92 2.01
N ASP A 653 21.91 17.67 3.03
CA ASP A 653 21.20 17.75 4.31
C ASP A 653 19.88 18.52 4.17
N ARG A 654 18.79 17.93 4.68
CA ARG A 654 17.43 18.48 4.61
C ARG A 654 17.22 19.75 5.45
N GLY A 655 18.17 20.13 6.30
CA GLY A 655 18.17 21.41 7.03
C GLY A 655 18.45 22.63 6.14
N TYR A 656 18.91 22.44 4.90
CA TYR A 656 19.14 23.53 3.94
C TYR A 656 17.94 23.74 3.00
N SER A 657 17.86 24.91 2.35
CA SER A 657 16.73 25.25 1.46
C SER A 657 16.60 24.24 0.31
N LYS A 658 15.36 23.82 0.04
CA LYS A 658 15.09 22.74 -0.93
C LYS A 658 15.33 23.19 -2.36
N GLU A 659 14.73 24.30 -2.77
CA GLU A 659 14.66 24.71 -4.19
C GLU A 659 15.26 26.11 -4.36
N ARG A 660 16.12 26.31 -5.37
CA ARG A 660 16.59 27.64 -5.78
C ARG A 660 16.70 27.71 -7.29
N ALA A 661 16.03 28.69 -7.91
CA ALA A 661 16.09 28.96 -9.33
C ALA A 661 16.72 30.34 -9.58
N GLU A 662 17.68 30.42 -10.49
CA GLU A 662 18.43 31.62 -10.85
C GLU A 662 18.43 31.78 -12.37
N VAL A 663 18.14 32.97 -12.84
CA VAL A 663 18.03 33.26 -14.27
C VAL A 663 18.77 34.54 -14.59
N PHE A 664 19.63 34.46 -15.61
CA PHE A 664 20.52 35.52 -16.06
C PHE A 664 20.32 35.73 -17.56
N GLY A 665 20.25 36.99 -18.01
CA GLY A 665 20.20 37.35 -19.42
C GLY A 665 19.53 38.70 -19.64
N SER A 666 19.88 39.38 -20.74
CA SER A 666 19.28 40.66 -21.15
C SER A 666 19.24 41.71 -20.02
N ASP A 667 20.39 41.95 -19.38
CA ASP A 667 20.57 42.85 -18.22
C ASP A 667 19.66 42.58 -17.01
N CYS A 668 19.09 41.38 -16.94
CA CYS A 668 18.21 40.94 -15.88
C CYS A 668 18.81 39.78 -15.10
N VAL A 669 18.61 39.83 -13.79
CA VAL A 669 18.86 38.70 -12.88
C VAL A 669 17.60 38.47 -12.05
N ALA A 670 17.11 37.23 -12.02
CA ALA A 670 16.01 36.83 -11.17
C ALA A 670 16.40 35.60 -10.34
N VAL A 671 16.22 35.69 -9.02
CA VAL A 671 16.55 34.62 -8.07
C VAL A 671 15.31 34.30 -7.23
N LEU A 672 14.77 33.10 -7.41
CA LEU A 672 13.69 32.54 -6.62
C LEU A 672 14.24 31.49 -5.66
N ASP A 673 14.23 31.80 -4.36
CA ASP A 673 14.70 30.91 -3.30
C ASP A 673 13.51 30.36 -2.51
N ASP A 674 13.34 29.04 -2.64
CA ASP A 674 12.38 28.17 -1.98
C ASP A 674 10.93 28.70 -1.97
N PHE A 675 10.52 29.46 -3.00
CA PHE A 675 9.20 30.12 -3.05
C PHE A 675 8.90 31.00 -1.81
N ARG A 676 9.95 31.43 -1.11
CA ARG A 676 9.90 32.29 0.08
C ARG A 676 10.50 33.65 -0.21
N ARG A 677 11.43 33.74 -1.16
CA ARG A 677 12.07 34.99 -1.55
C ARG A 677 12.23 35.04 -3.06
N LEU A 678 11.91 36.20 -3.63
CA LEU A 678 12.17 36.52 -5.03
C LEU A 678 12.98 37.83 -5.07
N ASP A 679 14.18 37.77 -5.63
CA ASP A 679 15.00 38.95 -5.95
C ASP A 679 14.98 39.16 -7.47
N LEU A 680 14.70 40.40 -7.90
CA LEU A 680 14.68 40.83 -9.30
C LEU A 680 15.64 42.01 -9.44
N VAL A 681 16.58 41.92 -10.37
CA VAL A 681 17.61 42.96 -10.60
C VAL A 681 17.61 43.32 -12.08
N ARG A 682 17.47 44.62 -12.38
CA ARG A 682 17.60 45.17 -13.74
C ARG A 682 18.26 46.54 -13.66
N HIS A 683 19.23 46.82 -14.53
CA HIS A 683 19.96 48.11 -14.59
C HIS A 683 20.46 48.59 -13.21
N GLY A 684 21.08 47.70 -12.44
CA GLY A 684 21.60 47.99 -11.10
C GLY A 684 20.56 48.16 -9.99
N LYS A 685 19.25 48.14 -10.30
CA LYS A 685 18.17 48.29 -9.32
C LYS A 685 17.66 46.92 -8.87
N LYS A 686 17.72 46.65 -7.57
CA LYS A 686 17.21 45.42 -6.95
C LYS A 686 15.84 45.64 -6.33
N ARG A 687 14.89 44.75 -6.63
CA ARG A 687 13.58 44.62 -5.98
C ARG A 687 13.46 43.24 -5.37
N SER A 688 13.01 43.14 -4.12
CA SER A 688 12.89 41.86 -3.43
C SER A 688 11.50 41.70 -2.82
N ALA A 689 10.91 40.52 -2.99
CA ALA A 689 9.68 40.10 -2.33
C ALA A 689 9.99 38.94 -1.38
N ARG A 690 9.42 38.95 -0.17
CA ARG A 690 9.59 37.89 0.83
C ARG A 690 8.25 37.44 1.37
N SER A 691 8.10 36.14 1.57
CA SER A 691 6.99 35.51 2.28
C SER A 691 7.52 34.83 3.53
N TRP A 692 7.24 35.42 4.68
CA TRP A 692 7.78 34.99 5.98
C TRP A 692 6.98 33.83 6.61
N LEU A 693 5.67 33.80 6.38
CA LEU A 693 4.75 32.91 7.10
C LEU A 693 4.44 31.62 6.34
N ARG A 694 4.55 31.62 5.01
CA ARG A 694 4.12 30.47 4.19
C ARG A 694 4.90 30.37 2.88
N GLN A 695 5.22 29.14 2.52
CA GLN A 695 5.66 28.77 1.18
C GLN A 695 4.42 28.52 0.30
N ASP A 696 4.27 29.29 -0.78
CA ASP A 696 3.20 29.08 -1.78
C ASP A 696 3.79 28.62 -3.11
N LYS A 697 3.59 27.34 -3.39
CA LYS A 697 4.09 26.68 -4.60
C LYS A 697 3.06 26.66 -5.74
N GLY A 698 1.87 27.25 -5.56
CA GLY A 698 0.91 27.43 -6.64
C GLY A 698 -0.24 26.43 -6.72
N HIS A 699 -0.33 25.38 -5.90
CA HIS A 699 -1.39 24.35 -6.01
C HIS A 699 -2.83 24.89 -5.98
N VAL A 700 -3.09 25.94 -5.20
CA VAL A 700 -4.42 26.56 -5.13
C VAL A 700 -4.71 27.38 -6.38
N ALA A 701 -3.72 28.12 -6.86
CA ALA A 701 -3.83 28.92 -8.07
C ALA A 701 -3.98 28.02 -9.31
N GLU A 702 -3.18 26.96 -9.38
CA GLU A 702 -3.24 25.91 -10.38
C GLU A 702 -4.66 25.34 -10.54
N TRP A 703 -5.24 24.83 -9.45
CA TRP A 703 -6.61 24.30 -9.49
C TRP A 703 -7.63 25.36 -9.91
N LYS A 704 -7.53 26.57 -9.34
CA LYS A 704 -8.48 27.64 -9.62
C LYS A 704 -8.51 28.02 -11.10
N VAL A 705 -7.34 28.22 -11.70
CA VAL A 705 -7.25 28.58 -13.13
C VAL A 705 -7.73 27.42 -14.00
N PHE A 706 -7.44 26.17 -13.63
CA PHE A 706 -7.96 24.99 -14.33
C PHE A 706 -9.49 24.90 -14.29
N SER A 707 -10.09 25.09 -13.11
CA SER A 707 -11.54 25.01 -12.96
C SER A 707 -12.24 26.15 -13.72
N GLU A 708 -11.65 27.36 -13.73
CA GLU A 708 -12.13 28.51 -14.51
C GLU A 708 -12.03 28.25 -16.02
N CYS A 709 -10.94 27.65 -16.50
CA CYS A 709 -10.76 27.26 -17.90
C CYS A 709 -11.87 26.32 -18.37
N ILE A 710 -12.19 25.28 -17.57
CA ILE A 710 -13.28 24.34 -17.85
C ILE A 710 -14.63 25.08 -17.93
N ARG A 711 -14.95 25.94 -16.95
CA ARG A 711 -16.24 26.65 -16.91
C ARG A 711 -16.43 27.61 -18.09
N ASN A 712 -15.35 28.24 -18.54
CA ASN A 712 -15.38 29.25 -19.60
C ASN A 712 -15.10 28.68 -20.99
N SER A 713 -14.84 27.38 -21.11
CA SER A 713 -14.38 26.74 -22.35
C SER A 713 -13.17 27.47 -22.97
N GLY A 714 -12.22 27.88 -22.12
CA GLY A 714 -11.02 28.59 -22.55
C GLY A 714 -10.02 27.67 -23.28
N PRO A 715 -8.97 28.22 -23.91
CA PRO A 715 -7.90 27.39 -24.47
C PRO A 715 -7.15 26.63 -23.36
N ALA A 716 -6.42 25.59 -23.76
CA ALA A 716 -5.58 24.83 -22.84
C ALA A 716 -4.59 25.76 -22.09
N LEU A 717 -4.52 25.63 -20.76
CA LEU A 717 -3.68 26.48 -19.91
C LEU A 717 -2.19 26.23 -20.08
N ILE A 718 -1.85 24.98 -20.40
CA ILE A 718 -0.53 24.57 -20.84
C ILE A 718 -0.78 23.94 -22.21
N PRO A 719 -0.20 24.49 -23.29
CA PRO A 719 -0.26 23.85 -24.60
C PRO A 719 0.16 22.38 -24.51
N PHE A 720 -0.55 21.50 -25.20
CA PHE A 720 -0.28 20.06 -25.10
C PHE A 720 1.13 19.71 -25.55
N GLU A 721 1.64 20.43 -26.54
CA GLU A 721 3.00 20.32 -27.05
C GLU A 721 4.06 20.64 -25.98
N GLU A 722 3.79 21.59 -25.07
CA GLU A 722 4.69 21.88 -23.93
C GLU A 722 4.70 20.73 -22.93
N ILE A 723 3.54 20.11 -22.67
CA ILE A 723 3.42 18.95 -21.77
C ILE A 723 4.21 17.77 -22.34
N VAL A 724 4.05 17.49 -23.64
CA VAL A 724 4.77 16.44 -24.36
C VAL A 724 6.27 16.72 -24.35
N ALA A 725 6.70 17.92 -24.72
CA ALA A 725 8.11 18.29 -24.76
C ALA A 725 8.79 18.18 -23.38
N SER A 726 8.11 18.62 -22.31
CA SER A 726 8.64 18.52 -20.94
C SER A 726 8.75 17.07 -20.47
N THR A 727 7.76 16.24 -20.81
CA THR A 727 7.75 14.80 -20.48
C THR A 727 8.86 14.07 -21.23
N LEU A 728 8.96 14.28 -22.54
CA LEU A 728 9.99 13.68 -23.38
C LEU A 728 11.40 14.11 -22.97
N ALA A 729 11.62 15.40 -22.69
CA ALA A 729 12.90 15.88 -22.19
C ALA A 729 13.28 15.20 -20.86
N THR A 730 12.31 14.93 -19.97
CA THR A 730 12.57 14.22 -18.72
C THR A 730 12.94 12.75 -18.95
N ILE A 731 12.30 12.07 -19.91
CA ILE A 731 12.69 10.71 -20.32
C ILE A 731 14.12 10.72 -20.87
N ARG A 732 14.43 11.67 -21.76
CA ARG A 732 15.77 11.84 -22.36
C ARG A 732 16.85 12.17 -21.33
N ILE A 733 16.52 12.81 -20.20
CA ILE A 733 17.46 12.99 -19.08
C ILE A 733 17.88 11.62 -18.51
N VAL A 734 16.94 10.68 -18.36
CA VAL A 734 17.24 9.32 -17.92
C VAL A 734 18.07 8.57 -18.96
N ASP A 735 17.72 8.70 -20.24
CA ASP A 735 18.46 8.07 -21.34
C ASP A 735 19.89 8.58 -21.41
N SER A 736 20.08 9.90 -21.35
CA SER A 736 21.38 10.57 -21.37
C SER A 736 22.25 10.17 -20.18
N LEU A 737 21.64 10.00 -19.01
CA LEU A 737 22.31 9.54 -17.79
C LEU A 737 22.83 8.09 -17.94
N ARG A 738 22.09 7.23 -18.64
CA ARG A 738 22.49 5.84 -18.94
C ARG A 738 23.53 5.77 -20.06
N SER A 739 23.32 6.52 -21.15
CA SER A 739 24.16 6.48 -22.35
C SER A 739 25.44 7.30 -22.22
N GLY A 740 25.45 8.30 -21.34
CA GLY A 740 26.51 9.29 -21.22
C GLY A 740 26.57 10.26 -22.41
N ARG A 741 25.58 10.26 -23.32
CA ARG A 741 25.59 11.07 -24.54
C ARG A 741 24.57 12.21 -24.47
N VAL A 742 24.67 13.15 -25.41
CA VAL A 742 23.64 14.17 -25.62
C VAL A 742 22.46 13.48 -26.31
N GLU A 743 21.26 13.66 -25.76
CA GLU A 743 20.03 13.11 -26.30
C GLU A 743 19.16 14.24 -26.85
N ARG A 744 18.68 14.10 -28.09
CA ARG A 744 17.78 15.08 -28.69
C ARG A 744 16.36 14.89 -28.16
N VAL A 745 15.67 16.00 -27.88
CA VAL A 745 14.25 16.02 -27.52
C VAL A 745 13.45 16.09 -28.82
N THR A 746 13.54 15.02 -29.61
CA THR A 746 12.75 14.83 -30.81
C THR A 746 11.75 13.73 -30.56
N ALA A 747 10.47 13.98 -30.86
CA ALA A 747 9.54 12.89 -31.09
C ALA A 747 10.03 12.19 -32.37
N ASP A 748 10.82 11.12 -32.24
CA ASP A 748 11.23 10.36 -33.41
C ASP A 748 9.97 9.67 -33.98
N ARG A 749 9.41 10.28 -35.03
CA ARG A 749 8.16 9.86 -35.67
C ARG A 749 8.40 8.90 -36.85
N SER A 750 9.59 8.30 -36.95
CA SER A 750 10.04 7.69 -38.21
C SER A 750 10.48 6.23 -38.17
N ASN A 751 10.31 5.47 -37.06
CA ASN A 751 10.82 4.09 -37.04
C ASN A 751 10.00 3.02 -36.30
N GLN A 752 8.67 3.12 -36.29
CA GLN A 752 7.79 1.97 -35.98
C GLN A 752 6.64 1.88 -36.99
N MET A 753 6.97 1.69 -38.27
CA MET A 753 6.05 1.05 -39.20
C MET A 753 6.05 -0.45 -38.91
N TYR A 754 4.87 -0.98 -38.55
CA TYR A 754 4.42 -2.36 -38.68
C TYR A 754 5.49 -3.42 -38.99
N ALA A 755 5.96 -4.12 -37.96
CA ALA A 755 6.36 -5.52 -38.13
C ALA A 755 5.10 -6.37 -37.87
N PRO A 756 4.53 -7.04 -38.89
CA PRO A 756 3.42 -7.96 -38.65
C PRO A 756 3.93 -9.12 -37.81
N LEU A 757 3.27 -9.37 -36.68
CA LEU A 757 3.41 -10.62 -35.93
C LEU A 757 2.97 -11.76 -36.85
N VAL A 758 3.96 -12.46 -37.42
CA VAL A 758 3.77 -13.76 -38.04
C VAL A 758 4.42 -14.80 -37.13
N SER A 759 3.59 -15.80 -36.80
CA SER A 759 3.75 -17.03 -36.00
C SER A 759 3.96 -16.88 -34.49
#